data_AF-A0A2G9RKP3-F1
#
_entry.id   AF-A0A2G9RKP3-F1
#
_cell.length_a   1.000
_cell.length_b   1.000
_cell.length_c   1.000
_cell.angle_alpha   90.00
_cell.angle_beta   90.00
_cell.angle_gamma   90.00
#
_symmetry.space_group_name_H-M   'P 1'
#
loop_
_entity.id
_entity.type
_entity.pdbx_description
1 polymer ?
#
loop_
_entity_poly.entity_id
_entity_poly.type
_entity_poly.pdbx_seq_one_letter_code
_entity_poly.pdbx_strand_id
1 'polypeptide(L)'
;MVLTKGIFLLLMLAVPHTKQASENRADDNSVFDLFEITGISRKPSSRKSQGVSLVKGPDPSSPAYRIENPNLIPPVPEEKFQDLLDSVRAERGFILLATLRQIKKTRGALLSIERKDGTGHVFSLTSNGEAGTLDLSISTEDKQQVVSVEEARLATGHWKNITLFVQEDRAQLYVGCDKMENAELDVPIHHFLSGDLASTAQMRIAKGGVKDNFQGVLQNLRFVFGTSMDVILRNKGCSSSNYDLENSVNDSRPAIRTNYIGHKTKDVDGVCGISCDELKNMFYEMKGLKAVISNLQAKIQKVTEENMLIAEVVKVKVTPGGVCMHNGVKYNNMDEWTVDSCTECTCQNSVVICRKVSCPLIPCTNATIPDGECCPRCWPSDSPEDGWSPWSDWTPCSVTCGHGVQQRGRSCDSLNNRCEGSSVQTRSCTIQECDKRFKQDGGWSHWSPWSSCSVTCGSGMMTRIRLCNSPVPQLNGKHCVGEGRENKPCQKDPCPINGQWGPWSPWDICSVTCGGGVQKRERLCNNPKPQFGGKACLGDNADSRICNKQDCPIDGCLSNPCFAGVTCTSFDDGSWQCGACPTGYRGNGVECTDVDECKEVPDACFNLNGVHRCENTEPGYNCLPCPPQYTGTQPFGKSIVDAKANKQVCIPRNPCLDGTHNCNKNAKCIYLGLYSDPMFRCECKPGYAGNGIICGEDTDLDGWPNENLTCVDNATYHCKKDNCPNLPNSGQEDYDKDGIGDACDSDDDNDGIPDDRDNCAFIYNPAQYDLDRDDVGDRCDNCPYNHNPDQADTDGNGEGDACSVDIDGDGSFSTNSFIQFVCTIFNLPV
;
A
#
# COMPACT_ATOMS: atom_id res chain seq x y z
N MET A 1 35.22 -18.20 71.33
CA MET A 1 36.47 -17.44 71.47
C MET A 1 36.41 -16.21 70.58
N VAL A 2 36.89 -15.08 71.09
CA VAL A 2 37.31 -13.79 70.48
C VAL A 2 37.02 -13.46 68.99
N LEU A 3 36.68 -12.19 68.77
CA LEU A 3 36.60 -11.37 67.54
C LEU A 3 37.74 -11.66 66.50
N THR A 4 37.64 -11.36 65.19
CA THR A 4 37.44 -10.02 64.57
C THR A 4 37.03 -10.00 63.07
N LYS A 5 36.10 -9.08 62.75
CA LYS A 5 36.06 -8.03 61.68
C LYS A 5 36.80 -8.18 60.31
N GLY A 6 36.10 -7.70 59.26
CA GLY A 6 36.63 -7.16 57.99
C GLY A 6 35.48 -6.99 56.97
N ILE A 7 34.69 -5.91 57.00
CA ILE A 7 34.83 -4.62 56.27
C ILE A 7 34.72 -4.76 54.74
N PHE A 8 33.87 -3.92 54.14
CA PHE A 8 33.30 -4.05 52.79
C PHE A 8 33.63 -2.82 51.92
N LEU A 9 33.64 -3.02 50.59
CA LEU A 9 33.45 -2.05 49.49
C LEU A 9 34.62 -1.12 49.06
N LEU A 10 35.05 -1.27 47.80
CA LEU A 10 35.30 -0.15 46.85
C LEU A 10 35.35 -0.65 45.39
N LEU A 11 34.89 0.17 44.44
CA LEU A 11 34.77 -0.11 42.99
C LEU A 11 36.11 0.08 42.24
N MET A 12 36.24 -0.51 41.04
CA MET A 12 36.36 0.24 39.75
C MET A 12 36.51 -0.63 38.48
N LEU A 13 35.55 -0.47 37.56
CA LEU A 13 35.52 -0.52 36.08
C LEU A 13 36.64 -1.18 35.23
N ALA A 14 36.23 -2.06 34.28
CA ALA A 14 36.63 -2.04 32.85
C ALA A 14 35.70 -2.92 31.95
N VAL A 15 35.60 -2.59 30.66
CA VAL A 15 34.64 -3.07 29.62
C VAL A 15 35.45 -3.79 28.50
N PRO A 16 35.02 -4.87 27.78
CA PRO A 16 33.83 -4.86 26.91
C PRO A 16 33.01 -6.17 26.72
N HIS A 17 31.84 -6.02 26.10
CA HIS A 17 31.01 -7.10 25.55
C HIS A 17 30.85 -6.92 24.04
N THR A 18 30.91 -8.02 23.27
CA THR A 18 30.58 -8.03 21.84
C THR A 18 29.85 -9.30 21.41
N LYS A 19 28.70 -9.09 20.76
CA LYS A 19 28.06 -9.96 19.77
C LYS A 19 27.58 -11.34 20.26
N GLN A 20 26.32 -11.36 20.69
CA GLN A 20 25.42 -12.50 20.49
C GLN A 20 24.43 -12.11 19.38
N ALA A 21 24.10 -13.04 18.48
CA ALA A 21 23.32 -12.76 17.29
C ALA A 21 21.99 -13.54 17.28
N SER A 22 20.94 -12.84 16.86
CA SER A 22 19.64 -13.33 16.36
C SER A 22 18.82 -14.30 17.23
N GLU A 23 18.03 -13.72 18.13
CA GLU A 23 16.61 -14.08 18.31
C GLU A 23 15.80 -12.78 18.43
N ASN A 24 15.25 -12.30 17.30
CA ASN A 24 14.43 -11.08 17.23
C ASN A 24 13.23 -11.35 16.30
N ARG A 25 12.05 -11.68 16.84
CA ARG A 25 10.78 -11.61 16.08
C ARG A 25 9.51 -11.57 16.95
N ALA A 26 9.49 -10.68 17.94
CA ALA A 26 8.28 -10.18 18.62
C ALA A 26 8.60 -8.77 19.17
N ASP A 27 7.56 -8.01 19.52
CA ASP A 27 7.60 -6.70 20.20
C ASP A 27 8.30 -5.53 19.46
N ASP A 28 7.61 -4.92 18.47
CA ASP A 28 7.66 -3.45 18.24
C ASP A 28 6.60 -2.89 17.24
N ASN A 29 5.47 -3.58 17.01
CA ASN A 29 4.46 -3.19 15.99
C ASN A 29 3.32 -2.28 16.50
N SER A 30 3.44 -1.66 17.68
CA SER A 30 2.35 -0.84 18.27
C SER A 30 2.43 0.66 17.95
N VAL A 31 3.59 1.17 17.53
CA VAL A 31 3.79 2.60 17.24
C VAL A 31 4.58 2.80 15.93
N PHE A 32 4.00 3.56 15.00
CA PHE A 32 4.61 3.85 13.70
C PHE A 32 4.90 5.36 13.58
N ASP A 33 6.14 5.79 13.88
CA ASP A 33 6.60 7.16 13.61
C ASP A 33 6.98 7.33 12.15
N LEU A 34 6.22 8.14 11.41
CA LEU A 34 6.39 8.26 9.97
C LEU A 34 7.73 8.90 9.58
N PHE A 35 8.28 9.81 10.39
CA PHE A 35 9.58 10.44 10.11
C PHE A 35 10.76 9.49 10.38
N GLU A 36 10.60 8.56 11.32
CA GLU A 36 11.59 7.51 11.54
C GLU A 36 11.55 6.45 10.42
N ILE A 37 10.35 5.97 10.09
CA ILE A 37 10.13 4.90 9.10
C ILE A 37 10.55 5.33 7.68
N THR A 38 10.37 6.61 7.33
CA THR A 38 10.87 7.18 6.06
C THR A 38 12.40 7.32 5.99
N GLY A 39 13.13 7.03 7.08
CA GLY A 39 14.59 6.95 7.10
C GLY A 39 15.32 8.29 7.05
N ILE A 40 14.61 9.40 7.22
CA ILE A 40 15.13 10.79 7.16
C ILE A 40 16.22 11.04 8.20
N SER A 41 16.20 10.32 9.32
CA SER A 41 17.20 10.43 10.39
C SER A 41 18.57 9.79 10.06
N ARG A 42 18.68 8.95 9.01
CA ARG A 42 19.78 7.97 8.89
C ARG A 42 20.97 8.34 7.97
N LYS A 43 21.06 9.52 7.35
CA LYS A 43 22.21 9.90 6.48
C LYS A 43 22.67 11.37 6.58
N PRO A 44 23.76 11.67 7.33
CA PRO A 44 24.42 12.98 7.31
C PRO A 44 25.29 13.25 6.07
N SER A 45 25.46 12.26 5.17
CA SER A 45 26.57 12.21 4.20
C SER A 45 26.22 12.55 2.75
N SER A 46 24.95 12.78 2.40
CA SER A 46 24.55 13.21 1.05
C SER A 46 24.11 14.68 1.02
N ARG A 47 24.77 15.49 0.18
CA ARG A 47 24.47 16.93 -0.06
C ARG A 47 23.11 17.22 -0.76
N LYS A 48 22.12 16.33 -0.67
CA LYS A 48 20.74 16.58 -1.13
C LYS A 48 19.83 16.70 0.10
N SER A 49 19.16 17.84 0.24
CA SER A 49 18.14 18.04 1.25
C SER A 49 16.95 17.11 0.99
N GLN A 50 16.56 16.31 2.00
CA GLN A 50 15.42 15.38 1.93
C GLN A 50 14.07 16.10 2.15
N GLY A 51 13.93 17.32 1.63
CA GLY A 51 12.72 18.13 1.77
C GLY A 51 12.43 18.71 3.15
N VAL A 52 13.26 18.44 4.16
CA VAL A 52 13.08 18.92 5.54
C VAL A 52 14.38 19.41 6.17
N SER A 53 14.26 20.27 7.18
CA SER A 53 15.36 20.71 8.04
C SER A 53 15.06 20.43 9.53
N LEU A 54 16.06 19.99 10.29
CA LEU A 54 15.89 19.61 11.70
C LEU A 54 15.80 20.87 12.57
N VAL A 55 14.79 20.95 13.44
CA VAL A 55 14.56 22.06 14.37
C VAL A 55 14.19 21.56 15.76
N LYS A 56 14.14 22.47 16.75
CA LYS A 56 13.66 22.14 18.10
C LYS A 56 12.14 22.20 18.16
N GLY A 57 11.51 21.13 18.64
CA GLY A 57 10.08 21.06 18.94
C GLY A 57 9.78 21.24 20.45
N PRO A 58 8.50 21.24 20.84
CA PRO A 58 8.08 21.24 22.25
C PRO A 58 8.46 19.96 23.00
N ASP A 59 8.53 18.81 22.33
CA ASP A 59 9.10 17.59 22.90
C ASP A 59 10.64 17.63 22.72
N PRO A 60 11.44 17.66 23.81
CA PRO A 60 12.90 17.68 23.72
C PRO A 60 13.52 16.29 23.47
N SER A 61 12.75 15.21 23.61
CA SER A 61 13.20 13.82 23.44
C SER A 61 13.08 13.31 22.01
N SER A 62 12.38 14.05 21.14
CA SER A 62 12.06 13.66 19.76
C SER A 62 12.43 14.76 18.76
N PRO A 63 12.93 14.45 17.55
CA PRO A 63 13.24 15.45 16.54
C PRO A 63 11.99 16.15 15.99
N ALA A 64 12.10 17.43 15.65
CA ALA A 64 11.10 18.16 14.89
C ALA A 64 11.64 18.55 13.51
N TYR A 65 10.76 18.53 12.51
CA TYR A 65 11.09 18.70 11.10
C TYR A 65 10.35 19.92 10.54
N ARG A 66 11.10 20.95 10.15
CA ARG A 66 10.59 22.04 9.32
C ARG A 66 10.47 21.52 7.89
N ILE A 67 9.31 21.74 7.29
CA ILE A 67 9.01 21.30 5.93
C ILE A 67 9.50 22.36 4.94
N GLU A 68 10.44 22.00 4.08
CA GLU A 68 11.00 22.88 3.03
C GLU A 68 10.41 22.54 1.65
N ASN A 69 10.30 21.24 1.33
CA ASN A 69 9.73 20.74 0.07
C ASN A 69 9.21 19.29 0.24
N PRO A 70 7.90 19.08 0.42
CA PRO A 70 7.31 17.74 0.60
C PRO A 70 7.59 16.75 -0.54
N ASN A 71 7.82 17.23 -1.76
CA ASN A 71 8.10 16.34 -2.90
C ASN A 71 9.43 15.59 -2.76
N LEU A 72 10.38 16.15 -2.02
CA LEU A 72 11.70 15.56 -1.73
C LEU A 72 11.70 14.65 -0.48
N ILE A 73 10.60 14.64 0.28
CA ILE A 73 10.40 13.69 1.38
C ILE A 73 10.09 12.32 0.77
N PRO A 74 10.87 11.27 1.09
CA PRO A 74 10.62 9.93 0.57
C PRO A 74 9.28 9.39 1.09
N PRO A 75 8.56 8.57 0.31
CA PRO A 75 7.36 7.87 0.79
C PRO A 75 7.71 6.88 1.90
N VAL A 76 6.70 6.49 2.67
CA VAL A 76 6.81 5.36 3.62
C VAL A 76 7.17 4.09 2.83
N PRO A 77 8.19 3.30 3.23
CA PRO A 77 8.55 2.06 2.56
C PRO A 77 7.39 1.06 2.51
N GLU A 78 7.24 0.35 1.40
CA GLU A 78 6.07 -0.49 1.10
C GLU A 78 5.79 -1.55 2.18
N GLU A 79 6.82 -2.26 2.65
CA GLU A 79 6.71 -3.22 3.76
C GLU A 79 6.15 -2.58 5.05
N LYS A 80 6.60 -1.36 5.39
CA LYS A 80 6.15 -0.64 6.59
C LYS A 80 4.83 0.08 6.43
N PHE A 81 4.42 0.36 5.20
CA PHE A 81 3.06 0.80 4.90
C PHE A 81 2.08 -0.38 5.00
N GLN A 82 2.46 -1.58 4.54
CA GLN A 82 1.65 -2.78 4.69
C GLN A 82 1.47 -3.17 6.17
N ASP A 83 2.55 -3.21 6.96
CA ASP A 83 2.47 -3.44 8.43
C ASP A 83 1.44 -2.49 9.11
N LEU A 84 1.40 -1.22 8.68
CA LEU A 84 0.48 -0.21 9.19
C LEU A 84 -0.98 -0.47 8.75
N LEU A 85 -1.21 -0.81 7.48
CA LEU A 85 -2.54 -1.15 6.97
C LEU A 85 -3.13 -2.38 7.67
N ASP A 86 -2.29 -3.39 7.94
CA ASP A 86 -2.71 -4.60 8.66
C ASP A 86 -3.13 -4.26 10.11
N SER A 87 -2.41 -3.37 10.79
CA SER A 87 -2.82 -2.82 12.10
C SER A 87 -4.13 -2.02 12.03
N VAL A 88 -4.31 -1.15 11.02
CA VAL A 88 -5.57 -0.41 10.82
C VAL A 88 -6.75 -1.35 10.63
N ARG A 89 -6.56 -2.44 9.88
CA ARG A 89 -7.58 -3.47 9.66
C ARG A 89 -7.89 -4.24 10.94
N ALA A 90 -6.87 -4.57 11.74
CA ALA A 90 -7.04 -5.30 13.01
C ALA A 90 -7.84 -4.51 14.05
N GLU A 91 -7.61 -3.18 14.15
CA GLU A 91 -8.31 -2.32 15.12
C GLU A 91 -9.54 -1.60 14.55
N ARG A 92 -9.84 -1.85 13.26
CA ARG A 92 -10.89 -1.19 12.46
C ARG A 92 -10.80 0.34 12.46
N GLY A 93 -9.58 0.87 12.55
CA GLY A 93 -9.34 2.25 12.89
C GLY A 93 -7.88 2.53 13.23
N PHE A 94 -7.61 3.73 13.74
CA PHE A 94 -6.29 4.12 14.24
C PHE A 94 -6.37 5.30 15.21
N ILE A 95 -5.33 5.46 16.04
CA ILE A 95 -5.05 6.71 16.74
C ILE A 95 -3.85 7.39 16.07
N LEU A 96 -4.05 8.60 15.57
CA LEU A 96 -2.99 9.45 15.03
C LEU A 96 -2.63 10.54 16.03
N LEU A 97 -1.36 10.55 16.44
CA LEU A 97 -0.74 11.65 17.16
C LEU A 97 0.00 12.55 16.16
N ALA A 98 -0.09 13.87 16.34
CA ALA A 98 0.78 14.82 15.67
C ALA A 98 0.98 16.08 16.50
N THR A 99 2.18 16.65 16.44
CA THR A 99 2.49 17.97 16.99
C THR A 99 2.94 18.88 15.86
N LEU A 100 2.20 19.96 15.62
CA LEU A 100 2.34 20.78 14.42
C LEU A 100 2.41 22.27 14.74
N ARG A 101 3.13 23.01 13.90
CA ARG A 101 3.20 24.47 13.90
C ARG A 101 3.05 24.97 12.47
N GLN A 102 1.81 25.15 12.05
CA GLN A 102 1.42 25.53 10.69
C GLN A 102 1.31 27.06 10.56
N ILE A 103 1.63 27.60 9.39
CA ILE A 103 1.50 29.03 9.07
C ILE A 103 0.00 29.42 9.06
N LYS A 104 -0.32 30.61 9.59
CA LYS A 104 -1.70 31.13 9.67
C LYS A 104 -2.37 31.18 8.31
N LYS A 105 -3.66 30.83 8.25
CA LYS A 105 -4.48 30.84 7.01
C LYS A 105 -3.85 30.06 5.85
N THR A 106 -3.24 28.90 6.13
CA THR A 106 -2.77 27.98 5.09
C THR A 106 -3.53 26.66 5.17
N ARG A 107 -3.81 26.03 4.03
CA ARG A 107 -4.26 24.64 3.96
C ARG A 107 -3.03 23.72 3.83
N GLY A 108 -2.99 22.62 4.56
CA GLY A 108 -1.81 21.76 4.64
C GLY A 108 -2.12 20.32 5.03
N ALA A 109 -1.86 19.39 4.11
CA ALA A 109 -1.96 17.95 4.33
C ALA A 109 -0.89 17.47 5.30
N LEU A 110 -1.30 16.93 6.46
CA LEU A 110 -0.40 16.30 7.42
C LEU A 110 0.15 15.00 6.83
N LEU A 111 -0.72 14.21 6.21
CA LEU A 111 -0.40 13.02 5.43
C LEU A 111 -1.39 12.81 4.28
N SER A 112 -0.96 12.06 3.28
CA SER A 112 -1.80 11.58 2.18
C SER A 112 -1.36 10.19 1.73
N ILE A 113 -2.28 9.46 1.09
CA ILE A 113 -2.01 8.18 0.44
C ILE A 113 -2.29 8.39 -1.06
N GLU A 114 -1.24 8.57 -1.85
CA GLU A 114 -1.33 8.84 -3.28
C GLU A 114 -1.20 7.55 -4.10
N ARG A 115 -2.01 7.39 -5.15
CA ARG A 115 -1.89 6.24 -6.06
C ARG A 115 -0.61 6.35 -6.87
N LYS A 116 0.09 5.22 -7.09
CA LYS A 116 1.38 5.17 -7.82
C LYS A 116 1.24 5.50 -9.31
N ASP A 117 0.02 5.42 -9.85
CA ASP A 117 -0.35 5.82 -11.22
C ASP A 117 -0.47 7.34 -11.43
N GLY A 118 -0.53 8.13 -10.35
CA GLY A 118 -0.72 9.58 -10.37
C GLY A 118 -2.18 10.04 -10.53
N THR A 119 -3.19 9.17 -10.44
CA THR A 119 -4.61 9.54 -10.64
C THR A 119 -5.22 10.33 -9.48
N GLY A 120 -4.59 10.34 -8.30
CA GLY A 120 -5.03 11.15 -7.16
C GLY A 120 -4.59 10.60 -5.81
N HIS A 121 -5.29 11.01 -4.74
CA HIS A 121 -5.12 10.48 -3.39
C HIS A 121 -6.34 9.64 -2.99
N VAL A 122 -6.10 8.44 -2.46
CA VAL A 122 -7.14 7.57 -1.89
C VAL A 122 -7.61 8.09 -0.54
N PHE A 123 -6.68 8.65 0.24
CA PHE A 123 -6.94 9.27 1.53
C PHE A 123 -6.05 10.50 1.74
N SER A 124 -6.55 11.56 2.37
CA SER A 124 -5.72 12.63 2.90
C SER A 124 -6.29 13.24 4.17
N LEU A 125 -5.40 13.61 5.08
CA LEU A 125 -5.73 14.35 6.30
C LEU A 125 -5.16 15.77 6.20
N THR A 126 -6.03 16.76 6.04
CA THR A 126 -5.66 18.13 5.69
C THR A 126 -6.13 19.14 6.73
N SER A 127 -5.16 19.82 7.36
CA SER A 127 -5.43 20.92 8.28
C SER A 127 -5.73 22.19 7.47
N ASN A 128 -6.98 22.62 7.50
CA ASN A 128 -7.51 23.70 6.69
C ASN A 128 -7.58 25.01 7.51
N GLY A 129 -6.50 25.78 7.45
CA GLY A 129 -6.38 27.04 8.18
C GLY A 129 -7.24 28.19 7.67
N GLU A 130 -7.93 28.03 6.53
CA GLU A 130 -8.86 29.03 6.01
C GLU A 130 -10.26 28.82 6.58
N ALA A 131 -10.76 27.58 6.58
CA ALA A 131 -12.05 27.21 7.19
C ALA A 131 -11.96 26.99 8.72
N GLY A 132 -10.77 26.73 9.27
CA GLY A 132 -10.60 26.36 10.68
C GLY A 132 -10.94 24.90 10.98
N THR A 133 -10.88 24.02 9.98
CA THR A 133 -11.29 22.61 10.05
C THR A 133 -10.10 21.65 9.91
N LEU A 134 -10.31 20.39 10.29
CA LEU A 134 -9.45 19.27 9.91
C LEU A 134 -10.23 18.36 8.96
N ASP A 135 -9.84 18.38 7.68
CA ASP A 135 -10.53 17.67 6.60
C ASP A 135 -9.97 16.25 6.44
N LEU A 136 -10.83 15.24 6.50
CA LEU A 136 -10.57 13.86 6.09
C LEU A 136 -11.17 13.68 4.68
N SER A 137 -10.34 13.58 3.65
CA SER A 137 -10.79 13.26 2.30
C SER A 137 -10.53 11.80 1.95
N ILE A 138 -11.53 11.13 1.37
CA ILE A 138 -11.47 9.76 0.87
C ILE A 138 -11.93 9.77 -0.58
N SER A 139 -11.15 9.18 -1.49
CA SER A 139 -11.49 9.10 -2.92
C SER A 139 -11.53 7.65 -3.39
N THR A 140 -12.71 7.22 -3.85
CA THR A 140 -12.88 5.95 -4.59
C THR A 140 -12.78 6.19 -6.09
N GLU A 141 -13.03 5.18 -6.91
CA GLU A 141 -13.09 5.35 -8.37
C GLU A 141 -14.35 6.11 -8.83
N ASP A 142 -15.44 6.06 -8.05
CA ASP A 142 -16.74 6.63 -8.41
C ASP A 142 -17.17 7.86 -7.59
N LYS A 143 -16.62 8.06 -6.38
CA LYS A 143 -17.03 9.13 -5.46
C LYS A 143 -15.85 9.70 -4.66
N GLN A 144 -15.79 11.02 -4.55
CA GLN A 144 -14.94 11.70 -3.57
C GLN A 144 -15.80 12.13 -2.37
N GLN A 145 -15.41 11.72 -1.17
CA GLN A 145 -15.97 12.17 0.10
C GLN A 145 -14.97 13.10 0.78
N VAL A 146 -15.47 14.17 1.40
CA VAL A 146 -14.71 15.04 2.30
C VAL A 146 -15.55 15.24 3.56
N VAL A 147 -14.95 14.97 4.71
CA VAL A 147 -15.56 15.12 6.04
C VAL A 147 -14.69 16.06 6.85
N SER A 148 -15.24 17.18 7.28
CA SER A 148 -14.51 18.23 7.99
C SER A 148 -14.85 18.20 9.48
N VAL A 149 -13.83 18.08 10.33
CA VAL A 149 -13.99 18.27 11.77
C VAL A 149 -13.93 19.77 12.07
N GLU A 150 -15.02 20.30 12.63
CA GLU A 150 -15.19 21.73 12.90
C GLU A 150 -14.45 22.21 14.16
N GLU A 151 -14.29 23.53 14.28
CA GLU A 151 -13.53 24.24 15.33
C GLU A 151 -12.06 23.81 15.54
N ALA A 152 -11.52 22.98 14.65
CA ALA A 152 -10.13 22.54 14.60
C ALA A 152 -9.16 23.65 14.13
N ARG A 153 -9.06 24.75 14.88
CA ARG A 153 -8.20 25.93 14.57
C ARG A 153 -6.72 25.63 14.80
N LEU A 154 -6.13 24.82 13.93
CA LEU A 154 -4.75 24.33 14.01
C LEU A 154 -3.71 25.31 13.43
N ALA A 155 -4.06 26.01 12.35
CA ALA A 155 -3.18 26.94 11.63
C ALA A 155 -3.01 28.29 12.35
N THR A 156 -2.34 28.27 13.51
CA THR A 156 -2.20 29.46 14.38
C THR A 156 -0.82 30.11 14.34
N GLY A 157 0.19 29.50 13.71
CA GLY A 157 1.59 29.91 13.82
C GLY A 157 2.25 29.57 15.16
N HIS A 158 1.51 28.94 16.09
CA HIS A 158 1.99 28.39 17.35
C HIS A 158 1.97 26.86 17.33
N TRP A 159 2.59 26.22 18.32
CA TRP A 159 2.55 24.77 18.45
C TRP A 159 1.16 24.32 18.91
N LYS A 160 0.62 23.31 18.23
CA LYS A 160 -0.61 22.59 18.58
C LYS A 160 -0.30 21.09 18.57
N ASN A 161 -0.77 20.38 19.59
CA ASN A 161 -0.75 18.94 19.68
C ASN A 161 -2.15 18.41 19.38
N ILE A 162 -2.26 17.43 18.49
CA ILE A 162 -3.52 16.77 18.17
C ILE A 162 -3.48 15.29 18.52
N THR A 163 -4.67 14.77 18.81
CA THR A 163 -4.95 13.33 18.87
C THR A 163 -6.21 13.11 18.04
N LEU A 164 -6.07 12.47 16.89
CA LEU A 164 -7.20 12.08 16.05
C LEU A 164 -7.43 10.58 16.25
N PHE A 165 -8.61 10.22 16.72
CA PHE A 165 -9.06 8.84 16.80
C PHE A 165 -10.08 8.59 15.70
N VAL A 166 -9.84 7.59 14.84
CA VAL A 166 -10.80 7.15 13.82
C VAL A 166 -11.08 5.69 14.06
N GLN A 167 -12.34 5.30 14.26
CA GLN A 167 -12.74 3.91 14.42
C GLN A 167 -14.11 3.65 13.79
N GLU A 168 -14.17 2.58 12.98
CA GLU A 168 -15.25 2.33 12.05
C GLU A 168 -15.47 3.56 11.15
N ASP A 169 -16.64 4.18 11.24
CA ASP A 169 -17.11 5.37 10.54
C ASP A 169 -16.88 6.68 11.32
N ARG A 170 -16.48 6.64 12.60
CA ARG A 170 -16.40 7.83 13.46
C ARG A 170 -14.99 8.39 13.59
N ALA A 171 -14.85 9.70 13.41
CA ALA A 171 -13.65 10.47 13.68
C ALA A 171 -13.86 11.41 14.89
N GLN A 172 -12.93 11.39 15.83
CA GLN A 172 -12.91 12.24 17.02
C GLN A 172 -11.56 12.93 17.15
N LEU A 173 -11.55 14.27 17.13
CA LEU A 173 -10.35 15.07 17.25
C LEU A 173 -10.24 15.70 18.65
N TYR A 174 -9.06 15.65 19.21
CA TYR A 174 -8.68 16.40 20.40
C TYR A 174 -7.52 17.33 20.07
N VAL A 175 -7.63 18.60 20.47
CA VAL A 175 -6.57 19.61 20.34
C VAL A 175 -6.10 19.98 21.75
N GLY A 176 -4.90 19.58 22.12
CA GLY A 176 -4.48 19.59 23.53
C GLY A 176 -5.27 18.56 24.34
N CYS A 177 -6.07 19.06 25.28
CA CYS A 177 -7.04 18.26 26.05
C CYS A 177 -8.49 18.55 25.64
N ASP A 178 -8.72 19.54 24.77
CA ASP A 178 -10.05 19.96 24.36
C ASP A 178 -10.57 19.01 23.29
N LYS A 179 -11.79 18.48 23.48
CA LYS A 179 -12.47 17.65 22.49
C LYS A 179 -13.16 18.57 21.48
N MET A 180 -12.94 18.33 20.19
CA MET A 180 -13.64 19.01 19.09
C MET A 180 -14.93 18.26 18.73
N GLU A 181 -15.67 18.77 17.75
CA GLU A 181 -16.81 18.06 17.17
C GLU A 181 -16.44 16.64 16.71
N ASN A 182 -17.40 15.72 16.80
CA ASN A 182 -17.27 14.42 16.14
C ASN A 182 -17.58 14.60 14.65
N ALA A 183 -16.97 13.81 13.78
CA ALA A 183 -17.37 13.72 12.38
C ALA A 183 -17.57 12.26 11.96
N GLU A 184 -18.52 12.02 11.05
CA GLU A 184 -18.89 10.67 10.59
C GLU A 184 -18.58 10.52 9.09
N LEU A 185 -18.04 9.36 8.72
CA LEU A 185 -17.68 8.94 7.37
C LEU A 185 -18.84 8.14 6.76
N ASP A 186 -19.05 8.18 5.43
CA ASP A 186 -20.17 7.43 4.80
C ASP A 186 -19.95 5.91 4.89
N VAL A 187 -18.69 5.49 5.03
CA VAL A 187 -18.23 4.11 5.00
C VAL A 187 -17.04 3.96 5.96
N PRO A 188 -16.92 2.84 6.70
CA PRO A 188 -15.83 2.63 7.66
C PRO A 188 -14.42 2.75 7.06
N ILE A 189 -13.52 3.42 7.78
CA ILE A 189 -12.16 3.74 7.32
C ILE A 189 -11.34 2.51 6.92
N HIS A 190 -11.58 1.38 7.60
CA HIS A 190 -10.86 0.13 7.39
C HIS A 190 -11.25 -0.60 6.09
N HIS A 191 -12.36 -0.22 5.43
CA HIS A 191 -12.67 -0.69 4.08
C HIS A 191 -11.74 -0.04 3.04
N PHE A 192 -11.49 1.26 3.17
CA PHE A 192 -10.61 2.01 2.26
C PHE A 192 -9.13 1.73 2.49
N LEU A 193 -8.74 1.56 3.75
CA LEU A 193 -7.37 1.23 4.17
C LEU A 193 -7.19 -0.29 4.32
N SER A 194 -7.54 -1.04 3.27
CA SER A 194 -7.54 -2.51 3.27
C SER A 194 -6.36 -3.15 2.51
N GLY A 195 -6.17 -4.45 2.76
CA GLY A 195 -4.96 -5.21 2.42
C GLY A 195 -4.78 -5.51 0.94
N ASP A 196 -4.17 -4.54 0.25
CA ASP A 196 -3.38 -4.63 -0.99
C ASP A 196 -2.98 -3.21 -1.46
N LEU A 197 -3.53 -2.16 -0.83
CA LEU A 197 -3.30 -0.74 -1.12
C LEU A 197 -1.82 -0.33 -1.12
N ALA A 198 -0.94 -1.00 -0.37
CA ALA A 198 0.50 -0.73 -0.42
C ALA A 198 1.14 -1.06 -1.78
N SER A 199 0.58 -2.00 -2.55
CA SER A 199 1.06 -2.35 -3.89
C SER A 199 0.74 -1.29 -4.94
N THR A 200 -0.43 -0.63 -4.83
CA THR A 200 -0.96 0.33 -5.81
C THR A 200 -0.83 1.80 -5.39
N ALA A 201 -0.62 2.09 -4.11
CA ALA A 201 -0.50 3.44 -3.55
C ALA A 201 0.70 3.59 -2.61
N GLN A 202 1.04 4.82 -2.23
CA GLN A 202 2.13 5.14 -1.32
C GLN A 202 1.75 6.25 -0.34
N MET A 203 2.11 6.09 0.94
CA MET A 203 1.89 7.13 1.95
C MET A 203 2.96 8.22 1.87
N ARG A 204 2.54 9.49 1.87
CA ARG A 204 3.37 10.70 1.86
C ARG A 204 3.11 11.54 3.11
N ILE A 205 4.19 12.14 3.64
CA ILE A 205 4.15 13.08 4.76
C ILE A 205 4.18 14.51 4.21
N ALA A 206 3.41 15.42 4.81
CA ALA A 206 3.40 16.87 4.50
C ALA A 206 3.03 17.25 3.05
N LYS A 207 2.70 16.27 2.19
CA LYS A 207 2.37 16.46 0.78
C LYS A 207 0.86 16.30 0.59
N GLY A 208 0.24 17.29 -0.06
CA GLY A 208 -1.18 17.28 -0.39
C GLY A 208 -1.43 17.32 -1.89
N GLY A 209 -2.61 17.84 -2.27
CA GLY A 209 -2.89 18.26 -3.64
C GLY A 209 -1.98 19.41 -4.09
N VAL A 210 -2.21 19.92 -5.31
CA VAL A 210 -1.33 20.91 -5.98
C VAL A 210 -1.03 22.16 -5.12
N LYS A 211 -1.94 22.53 -4.22
CA LYS A 211 -1.78 23.68 -3.31
C LYS A 211 -1.74 23.32 -1.81
N ASP A 212 -2.01 22.07 -1.43
CA ASP A 212 -2.25 21.67 -0.03
C ASP A 212 -0.99 21.09 0.66
N ASN A 213 0.20 21.45 0.17
CA ASN A 213 1.46 21.08 0.80
C ASN A 213 1.61 21.78 2.16
N PHE A 214 1.93 21.03 3.22
CA PHE A 214 1.99 21.57 4.57
C PHE A 214 3.14 22.58 4.74
N GLN A 215 2.79 23.78 5.22
CA GLN A 215 3.74 24.87 5.44
C GLN A 215 3.94 25.09 6.95
N GLY A 216 5.08 24.64 7.47
CA GLY A 216 5.34 24.75 8.91
C GLY A 216 6.39 23.78 9.44
N VAL A 217 6.18 23.36 10.69
CA VAL A 217 6.99 22.36 11.39
C VAL A 217 6.08 21.23 11.89
N LEU A 218 6.54 19.99 11.76
CA LEU A 218 5.90 18.77 12.30
C LEU A 218 6.84 18.05 13.27
N GLN A 219 6.28 17.38 14.27
CA GLN A 219 6.95 16.55 15.27
C GLN A 219 5.98 15.43 15.70
N ASN A 220 6.48 14.25 16.07
CA ASN A 220 5.70 13.14 16.62
C ASN A 220 4.47 12.76 15.78
N LEU A 221 4.61 12.71 14.45
CA LEU A 221 3.56 12.23 13.54
C LEU A 221 3.55 10.70 13.57
N ARG A 222 2.68 10.12 14.42
CA ARG A 222 2.70 8.72 14.82
C ARG A 222 1.31 8.09 14.74
N PHE A 223 1.22 6.92 14.11
CA PHE A 223 0.09 6.02 14.34
C PHE A 223 0.38 5.19 15.60
N VAL A 224 -0.63 4.99 16.44
CA VAL A 224 -0.57 4.19 17.66
C VAL A 224 -1.72 3.20 17.66
N PHE A 225 -1.39 1.96 17.98
CA PHE A 225 -2.29 0.81 18.07
C PHE A 225 -2.11 0.14 19.45
N GLY A 226 -3.07 -0.68 19.87
CA GLY A 226 -3.04 -1.44 21.12
C GLY A 226 -3.25 -0.60 22.38
N THR A 227 -3.75 0.63 22.26
CA THR A 227 -3.97 1.55 23.39
C THR A 227 -5.30 2.29 23.26
N SER A 228 -5.93 2.64 24.37
CA SER A 228 -7.18 3.42 24.38
C SER A 228 -6.93 4.93 24.45
N MET A 229 -7.87 5.71 23.90
CA MET A 229 -7.81 7.16 23.89
C MET A 229 -7.64 7.77 25.30
N ASP A 230 -8.32 7.22 26.31
CA ASP A 230 -8.22 7.66 27.71
C ASP A 230 -6.81 7.56 28.28
N VAL A 231 -6.07 6.50 27.93
CA VAL A 231 -4.68 6.29 28.39
C VAL A 231 -3.76 7.34 27.76
N ILE A 232 -3.95 7.65 26.48
CA ILE A 232 -3.18 8.69 25.78
C ILE A 232 -3.45 10.08 26.37
N LEU A 233 -4.72 10.41 26.63
CA LEU A 233 -5.09 11.70 27.23
C LEU A 233 -4.58 11.83 28.67
N ARG A 234 -4.68 10.77 29.49
CA ARG A 234 -4.10 10.75 30.85
C ARG A 234 -2.58 10.90 30.84
N ASN A 235 -1.88 10.22 29.92
CA ASN A 235 -0.43 10.35 29.75
C ASN A 235 0.00 11.74 29.24
N LYS A 236 -0.90 12.47 28.56
CA LYS A 236 -0.72 13.89 28.20
C LYS A 236 -1.05 14.87 29.34
N GLY A 237 -1.47 14.38 30.51
CA GLY A 237 -1.81 15.20 31.67
C GLY A 237 -3.23 15.78 31.66
N CYS A 238 -4.12 15.29 30.79
CA CYS A 238 -5.53 15.69 30.79
C CYS A 238 -6.26 14.96 31.93
N SER A 239 -6.71 15.70 32.94
CA SER A 239 -7.50 15.15 34.05
C SER A 239 -8.85 14.65 33.56
N SER A 240 -9.21 13.40 33.88
CA SER A 240 -10.61 12.97 33.83
C SER A 240 -11.40 13.81 34.84
N SER A 241 -12.51 14.41 34.42
CA SER A 241 -13.47 15.06 35.33
C SER A 241 -13.99 14.07 36.38
N ASN A 242 -14.29 14.57 37.57
CA ASN A 242 -14.58 13.74 38.74
C ASN A 242 -15.76 12.78 38.52
N TYR A 243 -15.61 11.57 39.05
CA TYR A 243 -16.73 10.80 39.55
C TYR A 243 -17.25 11.49 40.82
N ASP A 244 -18.40 12.15 40.75
CA ASP A 244 -19.13 12.53 41.97
C ASP A 244 -19.95 11.32 42.47
N LEU A 245 -19.28 10.58 43.35
CA LEU A 245 -19.85 9.52 44.16
C LEU A 245 -20.46 10.18 45.41
N GLU A 246 -21.76 10.47 45.39
CA GLU A 246 -22.49 10.81 46.61
C GLU A 246 -23.55 9.75 46.93
N ASN A 247 -23.38 9.10 48.08
CA ASN A 247 -24.15 7.96 48.52
C ASN A 247 -24.75 8.30 49.90
N SER A 248 -26.06 8.56 49.97
CA SER A 248 -26.78 8.49 51.25
C SER A 248 -28.30 8.24 51.10
N VAL A 249 -28.65 6.94 51.10
CA VAL A 249 -29.60 6.33 52.05
C VAL A 249 -31.04 6.89 52.19
N ASN A 250 -31.99 5.98 51.92
CA ASN A 250 -33.37 5.85 52.44
C ASN A 250 -34.55 6.64 51.81
N ASP A 251 -35.27 5.87 50.98
CA ASP A 251 -36.64 5.38 51.25
C ASP A 251 -37.87 6.23 50.86
N SER A 252 -38.97 5.51 50.63
CA SER A 252 -40.35 5.96 50.40
C SER A 252 -40.71 6.57 49.04
N ARG A 253 -41.48 5.78 48.27
CA ARG A 253 -42.41 6.26 47.22
C ARG A 253 -43.42 7.26 47.84
N PRO A 254 -44.00 8.16 47.03
CA PRO A 254 -45.37 7.83 46.62
C PRO A 254 -45.66 8.10 45.14
N ALA A 255 -46.62 7.34 44.60
CA ALA A 255 -47.25 7.66 43.32
C ALA A 255 -48.33 8.72 43.52
N ILE A 256 -48.47 9.66 42.59
CA ILE A 256 -49.65 10.51 42.47
C ILE A 256 -50.22 10.37 41.06
N ARG A 257 -51.44 9.84 40.98
CA ARG A 257 -52.32 9.96 39.81
C ARG A 257 -53.14 11.24 39.94
N THR A 258 -53.14 12.07 38.92
CA THR A 258 -54.24 12.96 38.47
C THR A 258 -53.80 13.58 37.13
N ASN A 259 -54.67 14.05 36.25
CA ASN A 259 -56.00 13.53 35.89
C ASN A 259 -56.25 13.90 34.42
N TYR A 260 -57.00 13.05 33.71
CA TYR A 260 -57.41 13.29 32.34
C TYR A 260 -58.54 14.33 32.28
N ILE A 261 -58.33 15.45 31.58
CA ILE A 261 -59.41 16.23 30.96
C ILE A 261 -58.97 16.48 29.53
N GLY A 262 -59.58 15.78 28.58
CA GLY A 262 -59.46 16.09 27.16
C GLY A 262 -60.71 16.83 26.70
N HIS A 263 -60.53 17.83 25.83
CA HIS A 263 -61.59 18.28 24.95
C HIS A 263 -61.31 17.86 23.50
N LYS A 264 -62.30 17.15 22.96
CA LYS A 264 -62.54 16.82 21.55
C LYS A 264 -63.07 18.08 20.82
N THR A 265 -63.09 18.26 19.49
CA THR A 265 -62.70 17.52 18.25
C THR A 265 -63.06 18.44 17.05
N LYS A 266 -62.71 18.03 15.80
CA LYS A 266 -63.22 18.52 14.48
C LYS A 266 -62.52 19.77 13.92
N ASP A 267 -62.48 20.06 12.61
CA ASP A 267 -62.66 19.36 11.29
C ASP A 267 -62.12 20.38 10.22
N VAL A 268 -61.53 20.09 9.03
CA VAL A 268 -61.19 18.81 8.37
C VAL A 268 -59.87 18.79 7.53
N ASP A 269 -59.79 19.38 6.31
CA ASP A 269 -58.77 19.15 5.24
C ASP A 269 -58.43 20.40 4.37
N GLY A 270 -57.25 20.37 3.71
CA GLY A 270 -56.83 21.23 2.58
C GLY A 270 -55.37 21.71 2.70
N VAL A 271 -54.47 21.72 1.71
CA VAL A 271 -54.43 21.34 0.27
C VAL A 271 -52.93 21.13 -0.07
N CYS A 272 -52.39 20.21 -0.90
CA CYS A 272 -52.78 18.91 -1.52
C CYS A 272 -51.45 18.27 -2.05
N GLY A 273 -51.43 17.45 -3.12
CA GLY A 273 -50.17 17.15 -3.85
C GLY A 273 -50.17 15.98 -4.85
N ILE A 274 -50.50 14.75 -4.41
CA ILE A 274 -50.44 13.53 -5.24
C ILE A 274 -51.63 12.61 -4.89
N SER A 275 -52.35 12.10 -5.89
CA SER A 275 -53.49 11.22 -5.65
C SER A 275 -53.08 9.78 -5.26
N CYS A 276 -53.93 9.10 -4.50
CA CYS A 276 -53.66 7.72 -4.07
C CYS A 276 -53.55 6.71 -5.23
N ASP A 277 -54.20 6.96 -6.38
CA ASP A 277 -54.08 6.09 -7.55
C ASP A 277 -52.79 6.35 -8.36
N GLU A 278 -52.22 7.56 -8.31
CA GLU A 278 -50.87 7.84 -8.85
C GLU A 278 -49.78 7.17 -8.02
N LEU A 279 -49.84 7.28 -6.70
CA LEU A 279 -48.95 6.58 -5.77
C LEU A 279 -48.99 5.05 -5.99
N LYS A 280 -50.20 4.50 -6.18
CA LYS A 280 -50.41 3.08 -6.46
C LYS A 280 -49.79 2.66 -7.80
N ASN A 281 -49.90 3.48 -8.85
CA ASN A 281 -49.23 3.23 -10.12
C ASN A 281 -47.70 3.29 -10.01
N MET A 282 -47.14 4.28 -9.30
CA MET A 282 -45.71 4.31 -8.94
C MET A 282 -45.26 3.04 -8.21
N PHE A 283 -46.04 2.54 -7.25
CA PHE A 283 -45.74 1.28 -6.54
C PHE A 283 -45.81 0.05 -7.45
N TYR A 284 -46.65 0.05 -8.49
CA TYR A 284 -46.64 -1.00 -9.52
C TYR A 284 -45.40 -0.89 -10.43
N GLU A 285 -44.99 0.30 -10.83
CA GLU A 285 -43.77 0.49 -11.63
C GLU A 285 -42.50 0.14 -10.84
N MET A 286 -42.40 0.53 -9.55
CA MET A 286 -41.29 0.12 -8.68
C MET A 286 -41.25 -1.40 -8.48
N LYS A 287 -42.39 -2.09 -8.40
CA LYS A 287 -42.44 -3.56 -8.40
C LYS A 287 -42.01 -4.15 -9.75
N GLY A 288 -42.40 -3.53 -10.86
CA GLY A 288 -41.95 -3.88 -12.20
C GLY A 288 -40.43 -3.77 -12.34
N LEU A 289 -39.85 -2.63 -11.93
CA LEU A 289 -38.42 -2.39 -11.95
C LEU A 289 -37.67 -3.36 -11.02
N LYS A 290 -38.19 -3.62 -9.82
CA LYS A 290 -37.63 -4.64 -8.90
C LYS A 290 -37.66 -6.04 -9.51
N ALA A 291 -38.73 -6.41 -10.21
CA ALA A 291 -38.81 -7.69 -10.91
C ALA A 291 -37.84 -7.77 -12.11
N VAL A 292 -37.65 -6.67 -12.85
CA VAL A 292 -36.65 -6.56 -13.92
C VAL A 292 -35.23 -6.66 -13.36
N ILE A 293 -34.93 -5.97 -12.25
CA ILE A 293 -33.64 -6.03 -11.55
C ILE A 293 -33.37 -7.46 -11.05
N SER A 294 -34.32 -8.11 -10.38
CA SER A 294 -34.14 -9.51 -9.93
C SER A 294 -33.99 -10.50 -11.09
N ASN A 295 -34.63 -10.26 -12.24
CA ASN A 295 -34.49 -11.08 -13.44
C ASN A 295 -33.15 -10.83 -14.15
N LEU A 296 -32.66 -9.58 -14.17
CA LEU A 296 -31.30 -9.23 -14.59
C LEU A 296 -30.25 -9.85 -13.66
N GLN A 297 -30.44 -9.77 -12.35
CA GLN A 297 -29.58 -10.38 -11.34
C GLN A 297 -29.51 -11.90 -11.51
N ALA A 298 -30.66 -12.57 -11.69
CA ALA A 298 -30.70 -14.01 -11.96
C ALA A 298 -30.05 -14.39 -13.31
N LYS A 299 -30.20 -13.56 -14.35
CA LYS A 299 -29.52 -13.76 -15.65
C LYS A 299 -28.01 -13.53 -15.56
N ILE A 300 -27.57 -12.51 -14.84
CA ILE A 300 -26.15 -12.24 -14.58
C ILE A 300 -25.56 -13.40 -13.78
N GLN A 301 -26.20 -13.81 -12.70
CA GLN A 301 -25.77 -14.93 -11.86
C GLN A 301 -25.67 -16.24 -12.66
N LYS A 302 -26.65 -16.51 -13.54
CA LYS A 302 -26.59 -17.64 -14.49
C LYS A 302 -25.45 -17.51 -15.51
N VAL A 303 -25.18 -16.31 -16.05
CA VAL A 303 -24.03 -16.08 -16.93
C VAL A 303 -22.71 -16.24 -16.17
N THR A 304 -22.65 -15.88 -14.88
CA THR A 304 -21.48 -16.12 -14.01
C THR A 304 -21.28 -17.61 -13.76
N GLU A 305 -22.34 -18.38 -13.50
CA GLU A 305 -22.30 -19.85 -13.35
C GLU A 305 -21.90 -20.56 -14.66
N GLU A 306 -22.48 -20.14 -15.80
CA GLU A 306 -22.09 -20.66 -17.13
C GLU A 306 -20.63 -20.30 -17.45
N ASN A 307 -20.16 -19.10 -17.09
CA ASN A 307 -18.74 -18.72 -17.22
C ASN A 307 -17.82 -19.47 -16.24
N MET A 308 -18.27 -19.82 -15.03
CA MET A 308 -17.51 -20.69 -14.12
C MET A 308 -17.39 -22.11 -14.67
N LEU A 309 -18.47 -22.68 -15.22
CA LEU A 309 -18.44 -23.97 -15.91
C LEU A 309 -17.55 -23.94 -17.16
N ILE A 310 -17.55 -22.84 -17.93
CA ILE A 310 -16.60 -22.63 -19.03
C ILE A 310 -15.16 -22.56 -18.49
N ALA A 311 -14.91 -21.85 -17.39
CA ALA A 311 -13.58 -21.78 -16.77
C ALA A 311 -13.10 -23.15 -16.24
N GLU A 312 -14.00 -24.00 -15.75
CA GLU A 312 -13.71 -25.34 -15.29
C GLU A 312 -13.45 -26.32 -16.45
N VAL A 313 -14.23 -26.24 -17.54
CA VAL A 313 -13.96 -26.97 -18.79
C VAL A 313 -12.66 -26.52 -19.47
N VAL A 314 -12.31 -25.23 -19.39
CA VAL A 314 -11.03 -24.70 -19.90
C VAL A 314 -9.84 -25.14 -19.04
N LYS A 315 -9.99 -25.24 -17.71
CA LYS A 315 -8.95 -25.74 -16.79
C LYS A 315 -8.52 -27.19 -17.07
N VAL A 316 -9.38 -28.01 -17.69
CA VAL A 316 -9.06 -29.41 -18.05
C VAL A 316 -8.15 -29.51 -19.29
N LYS A 317 -7.81 -28.41 -19.97
CA LYS A 317 -6.91 -28.41 -21.15
C LYS A 317 -5.76 -27.39 -21.14
N VAL A 318 -5.35 -26.88 -19.98
CA VAL A 318 -4.12 -26.08 -19.86
C VAL A 318 -3.20 -26.66 -18.79
N THR A 319 -2.22 -27.45 -19.24
CA THR A 319 -1.06 -27.87 -18.44
C THR A 319 -0.23 -26.66 -18.00
N PRO A 320 0.39 -26.67 -16.80
CA PRO A 320 1.18 -25.55 -16.30
C PRO A 320 2.55 -25.49 -17.00
N GLY A 321 2.60 -24.79 -18.13
CA GLY A 321 3.83 -24.46 -18.84
C GLY A 321 3.66 -23.14 -19.58
N GLY A 322 4.41 -22.11 -19.18
CA GLY A 322 4.38 -20.81 -19.84
C GLY A 322 4.72 -20.93 -21.33
N VAL A 323 3.95 -20.27 -22.18
CA VAL A 323 4.07 -20.37 -23.64
C VAL A 323 4.58 -19.05 -24.19
N CYS A 324 5.57 -19.13 -25.08
CA CYS A 324 6.08 -17.99 -25.81
C CYS A 324 5.60 -18.00 -27.28
N MET A 325 5.38 -16.81 -27.87
CA MET A 325 5.17 -16.67 -29.31
C MET A 325 6.31 -15.88 -29.95
N HIS A 326 6.83 -16.38 -31.06
CA HIS A 326 7.86 -15.71 -31.86
C HIS A 326 7.58 -15.94 -33.35
N ASN A 327 7.52 -14.87 -34.14
CA ASN A 327 7.20 -14.89 -35.58
C ASN A 327 5.96 -15.72 -35.97
N GLY A 328 4.92 -15.69 -35.14
CA GLY A 328 3.66 -16.41 -35.38
C GLY A 328 3.69 -17.91 -35.03
N VAL A 329 4.83 -18.43 -34.55
CA VAL A 329 4.97 -19.82 -34.08
C VAL A 329 4.91 -19.85 -32.55
N LYS A 330 4.25 -20.89 -32.02
CA LYS A 330 4.05 -21.14 -30.59
C LYS A 330 5.13 -22.08 -30.05
N TYR A 331 5.83 -21.66 -29.00
CA TYR A 331 6.87 -22.41 -28.31
C TYR A 331 6.51 -22.63 -26.83
N ASN A 332 6.80 -23.79 -26.28
CA ASN A 332 6.53 -24.15 -24.89
C ASN A 332 7.69 -23.71 -23.98
N ASN A 333 7.47 -23.77 -22.66
CA ASN A 333 8.47 -23.41 -21.68
C ASN A 333 9.73 -24.28 -21.82
N MET A 334 10.91 -23.65 -21.82
CA MET A 334 12.23 -24.24 -22.07
C MET A 334 12.50 -24.72 -23.51
N ASP A 335 11.61 -24.49 -24.48
CA ASP A 335 11.95 -24.73 -25.90
C ASP A 335 13.05 -23.74 -26.34
N GLU A 336 14.07 -24.27 -27.04
CA GLU A 336 15.16 -23.49 -27.65
C GLU A 336 15.04 -23.58 -29.20
N TRP A 337 15.21 -22.46 -29.91
CA TRP A 337 15.16 -22.41 -31.37
C TRP A 337 16.09 -21.34 -31.96
N THR A 338 16.61 -21.59 -33.16
CA THR A 338 17.42 -20.62 -33.92
C THR A 338 16.54 -19.80 -34.86
N VAL A 339 16.68 -18.47 -34.83
CA VAL A 339 15.93 -17.55 -35.70
C VAL A 339 16.67 -17.31 -37.01
N ASP A 340 17.99 -17.28 -36.96
CA ASP A 340 18.92 -17.25 -38.09
C ASP A 340 20.22 -17.98 -37.71
N SER A 341 21.18 -18.06 -38.65
CA SER A 341 22.49 -18.70 -38.43
C SER A 341 23.32 -18.11 -37.27
N CYS A 342 22.93 -16.97 -36.70
CA CYS A 342 23.68 -16.22 -35.70
C CYS A 342 22.90 -15.96 -34.39
N THR A 343 21.63 -16.34 -34.30
CA THR A 343 20.71 -15.93 -33.23
C THR A 343 19.90 -17.11 -32.70
N GLU A 344 20.08 -17.41 -31.42
CA GLU A 344 19.43 -18.50 -30.70
C GLU A 344 18.51 -17.92 -29.62
N CYS A 345 17.29 -18.41 -29.54
CA CYS A 345 16.25 -17.92 -28.64
C CYS A 345 15.70 -19.06 -27.78
N THR A 346 15.31 -18.74 -26.56
CA THR A 346 14.74 -19.68 -25.60
C THR A 346 13.47 -19.11 -24.99
N CYS A 347 12.49 -19.97 -24.71
CA CYS A 347 11.29 -19.59 -23.98
C CYS A 347 11.49 -19.83 -22.48
N GLN A 348 11.38 -18.80 -21.65
CA GLN A 348 11.42 -18.93 -20.19
C GLN A 348 10.22 -18.21 -19.58
N ASN A 349 9.31 -18.98 -18.99
CA ASN A 349 8.10 -18.53 -18.29
C ASN A 349 7.31 -17.47 -19.07
N SER A 350 6.95 -17.81 -20.32
CA SER A 350 6.22 -16.94 -21.27
C SER A 350 7.00 -15.72 -21.80
N VAL A 351 8.31 -15.62 -21.56
CA VAL A 351 9.18 -14.58 -22.13
C VAL A 351 10.19 -15.19 -23.11
N VAL A 352 10.34 -14.59 -24.30
CA VAL A 352 11.36 -14.97 -25.29
C VAL A 352 12.68 -14.27 -24.97
N ILE A 353 13.76 -15.04 -24.80
CA ILE A 353 15.11 -14.51 -24.54
C ILE A 353 16.04 -14.95 -25.69
N CYS A 354 16.55 -14.00 -26.45
CA CYS A 354 17.42 -14.26 -27.60
C CYS A 354 18.87 -13.80 -27.37
N ARG A 355 19.84 -14.65 -27.75
CA ARG A 355 21.28 -14.37 -27.71
C ARG A 355 21.90 -14.42 -29.11
N LYS A 356 22.82 -13.50 -29.39
CA LYS A 356 23.66 -13.54 -30.60
C LYS A 356 24.96 -14.30 -30.31
N VAL A 357 25.38 -15.15 -31.24
CA VAL A 357 26.61 -15.94 -31.15
C VAL A 357 27.83 -15.02 -31.36
N SER A 358 28.83 -15.11 -30.48
CA SER A 358 30.06 -14.31 -30.53
C SER A 358 31.25 -15.14 -31.04
N CYS A 359 31.83 -14.76 -32.18
CA CYS A 359 32.96 -15.48 -32.79
C CYS A 359 34.33 -15.14 -32.15
N PRO A 360 35.29 -16.08 -32.13
CA PRO A 360 36.68 -15.82 -31.74
C PRO A 360 37.46 -15.04 -32.81
N LEU A 361 38.48 -14.30 -32.39
CA LEU A 361 39.38 -13.56 -33.29
C LEU A 361 40.38 -14.51 -33.97
N ILE A 362 40.47 -14.46 -35.30
CA ILE A 362 41.33 -15.35 -36.12
C ILE A 362 42.29 -14.50 -36.98
N PRO A 363 43.62 -14.76 -36.94
CA PRO A 363 44.58 -14.02 -37.75
C PRO A 363 44.87 -14.73 -39.08
N CYS A 364 44.09 -14.46 -40.12
CA CYS A 364 44.43 -14.84 -41.50
C CYS A 364 44.10 -13.71 -42.48
N THR A 365 44.90 -13.56 -43.54
CA THR A 365 44.84 -12.42 -44.47
C THR A 365 43.73 -12.50 -45.52
N ASN A 366 43.06 -13.65 -45.65
CA ASN A 366 41.96 -13.84 -46.59
C ASN A 366 40.87 -14.74 -45.98
N ALA A 367 40.16 -14.19 -44.99
CA ALA A 367 39.04 -14.85 -44.33
C ALA A 367 37.75 -14.67 -45.13
N THR A 368 36.96 -15.73 -45.31
CA THR A 368 35.64 -15.67 -45.95
C THR A 368 34.58 -16.37 -45.09
N ILE A 369 33.34 -15.90 -45.20
CA ILE A 369 32.18 -16.45 -44.49
C ILE A 369 31.40 -17.30 -45.50
N PRO A 370 31.27 -18.64 -45.30
CA PRO A 370 30.42 -19.48 -46.13
C PRO A 370 28.93 -19.17 -45.90
N ASP A 371 28.11 -19.27 -46.94
CA ASP A 371 26.66 -19.09 -46.83
C ASP A 371 26.07 -20.06 -45.78
N GLY A 372 25.46 -19.49 -44.73
CA GLY A 372 24.80 -20.22 -43.65
C GLY A 372 25.59 -20.40 -42.34
N GLU A 373 26.89 -20.06 -42.28
CA GLU A 373 27.67 -20.06 -41.01
C GLU A 373 27.89 -18.63 -40.47
N CYS A 374 27.91 -18.45 -39.15
CA CYS A 374 28.06 -17.13 -38.51
C CYS A 374 29.52 -16.62 -38.39
N CYS A 375 30.51 -17.51 -38.45
CA CYS A 375 31.91 -17.18 -38.18
C CYS A 375 32.82 -17.47 -39.39
N PRO A 376 33.82 -16.61 -39.67
CA PRO A 376 34.70 -16.78 -40.83
C PRO A 376 35.66 -17.96 -40.68
N ARG A 377 36.00 -18.61 -41.81
CA ARG A 377 37.06 -19.63 -41.90
C ARG A 377 38.13 -19.23 -42.91
N CYS A 378 39.32 -19.81 -42.75
CA CYS A 378 40.45 -19.65 -43.68
C CYS A 378 40.63 -20.98 -44.44
N TRP A 379 40.68 -20.95 -45.78
CA TRP A 379 40.84 -22.15 -46.61
C TRP A 379 42.31 -22.37 -47.00
N PRO A 380 42.84 -23.61 -47.06
CA PRO A 380 44.21 -23.86 -47.50
C PRO A 380 44.38 -23.60 -49.00
N SER A 381 45.54 -23.06 -49.39
CA SER A 381 45.96 -23.02 -50.81
C SER A 381 46.87 -24.20 -51.10
N ASP A 382 46.58 -24.95 -52.17
CA ASP A 382 47.34 -26.13 -52.59
C ASP A 382 48.72 -25.77 -53.16
N SER A 383 49.79 -26.39 -52.64
CA SER A 383 51.01 -26.85 -53.36
C SER A 383 52.05 -27.42 -52.37
N PRO A 384 52.54 -28.67 -52.53
CA PRO A 384 53.36 -29.35 -51.51
C PRO A 384 54.88 -29.44 -51.81
N GLU A 385 55.56 -28.30 -51.98
CA GLU A 385 57.04 -28.15 -51.86
C GLU A 385 57.31 -26.71 -51.33
N ASP A 386 58.27 -26.39 -50.47
CA ASP A 386 59.40 -27.13 -49.90
C ASP A 386 59.67 -26.56 -48.47
N GLY A 387 60.00 -27.40 -47.47
CA GLY A 387 60.16 -26.97 -46.06
C GLY A 387 61.44 -26.17 -45.74
N TRP A 388 62.11 -25.67 -46.78
CA TRP A 388 63.46 -25.12 -46.75
C TRP A 388 63.48 -23.62 -47.08
N SER A 389 64.30 -22.86 -46.38
CA SER A 389 64.62 -21.48 -46.76
C SER A 389 65.33 -21.44 -48.12
N PRO A 390 65.34 -20.29 -48.81
CA PRO A 390 66.25 -20.05 -49.91
C PRO A 390 67.71 -20.33 -49.52
N TRP A 391 68.51 -20.77 -50.50
CA TRP A 391 69.96 -20.91 -50.34
C TRP A 391 70.63 -19.54 -50.22
N SER A 392 71.62 -19.43 -49.33
CA SER A 392 72.52 -18.27 -49.28
C SER A 392 73.36 -18.16 -50.56
N ASP A 393 74.01 -17.01 -50.75
CA ASP A 393 75.10 -16.89 -51.71
C ASP A 393 76.28 -17.81 -51.38
N TRP A 394 77.09 -18.08 -52.39
CA TRP A 394 78.32 -18.87 -52.26
C TRP A 394 79.45 -18.07 -51.62
N THR A 395 80.16 -18.67 -50.66
CA THR A 395 81.40 -18.08 -50.13
C THR A 395 82.46 -17.89 -51.22
N PRO A 396 83.44 -16.98 -51.02
CA PRO A 396 84.68 -16.99 -51.81
C PRO A 396 85.36 -18.37 -51.82
N CYS A 397 86.24 -18.61 -52.79
CA CYS A 397 86.97 -19.88 -52.91
C CYS A 397 87.90 -20.08 -51.69
N SER A 398 87.93 -21.29 -51.13
CA SER A 398 88.71 -21.60 -49.92
C SER A 398 90.23 -21.55 -50.07
N VAL A 399 90.72 -21.28 -51.29
CA VAL A 399 92.15 -21.19 -51.64
C VAL A 399 92.36 -19.98 -52.56
N THR A 400 93.57 -19.43 -52.58
CA THR A 400 93.97 -18.33 -53.47
C THR A 400 94.65 -18.81 -54.77
N CYS A 401 95.07 -20.06 -54.84
CA CYS A 401 95.57 -20.76 -56.02
C CYS A 401 95.16 -22.25 -55.94
N GLY A 402 95.12 -22.95 -57.07
CA GLY A 402 94.79 -24.36 -57.16
C GLY A 402 93.29 -24.67 -56.98
N HIS A 403 92.99 -25.93 -56.65
CA HIS A 403 91.62 -26.38 -56.38
C HIS A 403 91.22 -26.10 -54.93
N GLY A 404 90.08 -25.44 -54.74
CA GLY A 404 89.42 -25.25 -53.46
C GLY A 404 87.93 -25.54 -53.54
N VAL A 405 87.20 -25.10 -52.52
CA VAL A 405 85.75 -25.25 -52.44
C VAL A 405 85.07 -23.93 -52.06
N GLN A 406 83.82 -23.78 -52.50
CA GLN A 406 82.88 -22.77 -52.02
C GLN A 406 81.71 -23.49 -51.35
N GLN A 407 81.11 -22.86 -50.35
CA GLN A 407 79.96 -23.41 -49.63
C GLN A 407 78.81 -22.40 -49.57
N ARG A 408 77.58 -22.91 -49.41
CA ARG A 408 76.39 -22.11 -49.09
C ARG A 408 75.42 -22.94 -48.24
N GLY A 409 74.55 -22.27 -47.50
CA GLY A 409 73.63 -22.91 -46.54
C GLY A 409 72.16 -22.53 -46.76
N ARG A 410 71.26 -23.38 -46.24
CA ARG A 410 69.82 -23.11 -46.07
C ARG A 410 69.29 -23.73 -44.78
N SER A 411 68.17 -23.22 -44.28
CA SER A 411 67.55 -23.59 -43.01
C SER A 411 66.23 -24.33 -43.24
N CYS A 412 65.95 -25.38 -42.47
CA CYS A 412 64.66 -26.07 -42.48
C CYS A 412 63.81 -25.61 -41.29
N ASP A 413 62.51 -25.40 -41.48
CA ASP A 413 61.59 -25.04 -40.40
C ASP A 413 60.84 -26.29 -39.88
N SER A 414 61.28 -26.81 -38.74
CA SER A 414 61.08 -28.22 -38.37
C SER A 414 59.76 -28.54 -37.65
N LEU A 415 58.76 -27.66 -37.73
CA LEU A 415 57.53 -27.75 -36.93
C LEU A 415 56.30 -28.27 -37.69
N ASN A 416 56.36 -28.45 -39.02
CA ASN A 416 55.24 -29.05 -39.77
C ASN A 416 55.60 -29.88 -41.03
N ASN A 417 56.87 -29.98 -41.46
CA ASN A 417 57.26 -30.79 -42.63
C ASN A 417 58.55 -31.59 -42.41
N ARG A 418 58.71 -32.73 -43.11
CA ARG A 418 59.99 -33.44 -43.22
C ARG A 418 60.84 -32.81 -44.32
N CYS A 419 61.93 -32.16 -43.93
CA CYS A 419 62.93 -31.65 -44.85
C CYS A 419 63.93 -32.75 -45.22
N GLU A 420 63.88 -33.26 -46.46
CA GLU A 420 64.91 -34.17 -46.99
C GLU A 420 65.97 -33.39 -47.82
N GLY A 421 67.19 -33.91 -47.85
CA GLY A 421 68.37 -33.24 -48.42
C GLY A 421 69.26 -32.54 -47.37
N SER A 422 70.45 -32.05 -47.80
CA SER A 422 71.40 -31.38 -46.91
C SER A 422 71.12 -29.89 -46.75
N SER A 423 71.37 -29.36 -45.56
CA SER A 423 71.32 -27.91 -45.24
C SER A 423 72.52 -27.11 -45.76
N VAL A 424 73.56 -27.81 -46.23
CA VAL A 424 74.79 -27.22 -46.79
C VAL A 424 75.07 -27.82 -48.15
N GLN A 425 75.41 -26.97 -49.12
CA GLN A 425 75.89 -27.36 -50.45
C GLN A 425 77.34 -26.93 -50.60
N THR A 426 78.19 -27.80 -51.14
CA THR A 426 79.61 -27.53 -51.43
C THR A 426 79.84 -27.69 -52.93
N ARG A 427 80.58 -26.78 -53.56
CA ARG A 427 81.05 -26.90 -54.94
C ARG A 427 82.55 -26.68 -55.03
N SER A 428 83.22 -27.32 -55.98
CA SER A 428 84.62 -27.05 -56.29
C SER A 428 84.79 -25.70 -57.00
N CYS A 429 85.88 -25.01 -56.69
CA CYS A 429 86.37 -23.84 -57.41
C CYS A 429 87.84 -24.08 -57.78
N THR A 430 88.30 -23.54 -58.90
CA THR A 430 89.70 -23.65 -59.33
C THR A 430 90.22 -22.26 -59.65
N ILE A 431 91.33 -21.91 -59.03
CA ILE A 431 92.13 -20.70 -59.32
C ILE A 431 93.51 -21.21 -59.80
N GLN A 432 94.32 -20.36 -60.44
CA GLN A 432 95.59 -20.71 -61.11
C GLN A 432 96.47 -21.71 -60.33
N GLU A 433 97.19 -22.62 -61.02
CA GLU A 433 97.98 -23.68 -60.36
C GLU A 433 99.01 -23.14 -59.36
N CYS A 434 99.11 -23.78 -58.18
CA CYS A 434 100.11 -23.43 -57.15
C CYS A 434 101.48 -24.08 -57.41
N ASP A 435 102.56 -23.39 -57.05
CA ASP A 435 103.94 -23.89 -57.11
C ASP A 435 104.24 -24.91 -55.98
N LYS A 436 104.87 -26.04 -56.32
CA LYS A 436 104.88 -27.29 -55.54
C LYS A 436 106.14 -27.53 -54.69
N ARG A 437 106.73 -26.49 -54.09
CA ARG A 437 108.06 -26.59 -53.43
C ARG A 437 108.16 -26.20 -51.95
N PHE A 438 107.06 -25.88 -51.26
CA PHE A 438 107.12 -25.36 -49.89
C PHE A 438 106.27 -26.13 -48.87
N LYS A 439 106.73 -26.12 -47.62
CA LYS A 439 106.04 -26.69 -46.45
C LYS A 439 104.78 -25.86 -46.11
N GLN A 440 103.65 -26.52 -45.90
CA GLN A 440 102.36 -25.88 -45.64
C GLN A 440 101.81 -26.30 -44.26
N ASP A 441 101.78 -25.35 -43.33
CA ASP A 441 101.13 -25.51 -42.02
C ASP A 441 99.59 -25.43 -42.17
N GLY A 442 98.86 -26.07 -41.26
CA GLY A 442 97.40 -26.18 -41.32
C GLY A 442 96.67 -24.91 -40.91
N GLY A 443 95.63 -24.54 -41.66
CA GLY A 443 94.72 -23.43 -41.36
C GLY A 443 93.31 -23.88 -41.02
N TRP A 444 92.66 -23.13 -40.12
CA TRP A 444 91.28 -23.37 -39.72
C TRP A 444 90.30 -22.96 -40.83
N SER A 445 89.26 -23.76 -41.04
CA SER A 445 88.06 -23.35 -41.79
C SER A 445 87.36 -22.18 -41.11
N HIS A 446 86.47 -21.51 -41.84
CA HIS A 446 85.43 -20.71 -41.20
C HIS A 446 84.60 -21.58 -40.24
N TRP A 447 84.10 -20.96 -39.18
CA TRP A 447 83.17 -21.61 -38.25
C TRP A 447 81.86 -21.94 -38.94
N SER A 448 81.25 -23.06 -38.57
CA SER A 448 79.84 -23.33 -38.86
C SER A 448 78.94 -22.23 -38.27
N PRO A 449 77.70 -22.08 -38.79
CA PRO A 449 76.63 -21.45 -38.03
C PRO A 449 76.50 -22.09 -36.63
N TRP A 450 75.98 -21.33 -35.68
CA TRP A 450 75.61 -21.87 -34.36
C TRP A 450 74.44 -22.85 -34.50
N SER A 451 74.50 -23.97 -33.79
CA SER A 451 73.37 -24.88 -33.64
C SER A 451 72.20 -24.20 -32.96
N SER A 452 70.99 -24.78 -33.11
CA SER A 452 69.89 -24.52 -32.19
C SER A 452 70.32 -24.71 -30.73
N CYS A 453 69.65 -24.00 -29.82
CA CYS A 453 69.88 -24.13 -28.39
C CYS A 453 69.62 -25.58 -27.94
N SER A 454 70.49 -26.15 -27.10
CA SER A 454 70.40 -27.56 -26.65
C SER A 454 69.17 -27.89 -25.80
N VAL A 455 68.37 -26.88 -25.44
CA VAL A 455 67.14 -27.00 -24.65
C VAL A 455 66.01 -26.21 -25.32
N THR A 456 64.78 -26.68 -25.15
CA THR A 456 63.56 -25.98 -25.61
C THR A 456 63.06 -24.94 -24.60
N CYS A 457 63.38 -25.11 -23.31
CA CYS A 457 63.09 -24.20 -22.21
C CYS A 457 64.28 -24.16 -21.24
N GLY A 458 64.43 -23.09 -20.46
CA GLY A 458 65.52 -22.91 -19.50
C GLY A 458 66.88 -22.58 -20.11
N SER A 459 67.96 -22.86 -19.39
CA SER A 459 69.34 -22.60 -19.83
C SER A 459 69.92 -23.79 -20.59
N GLY A 460 70.55 -23.52 -21.74
CA GLY A 460 71.24 -24.51 -22.55
C GLY A 460 72.49 -23.94 -23.23
N MET A 461 73.01 -24.66 -24.22
CA MET A 461 74.15 -24.21 -25.02
C MET A 461 73.88 -24.35 -26.52
N MET A 462 74.42 -23.42 -27.30
CA MET A 462 74.57 -23.53 -28.75
C MET A 462 76.01 -23.95 -29.03
N THR A 463 76.24 -24.82 -30.02
CA THR A 463 77.57 -25.30 -30.44
C THR A 463 77.87 -24.82 -31.86
N ARG A 464 79.12 -24.47 -32.16
CA ARG A 464 79.65 -24.36 -33.53
C ARG A 464 80.99 -25.08 -33.65
N ILE A 465 81.34 -25.50 -34.87
CA ILE A 465 82.57 -26.25 -35.15
C ILE A 465 83.34 -25.66 -36.33
N ARG A 466 84.66 -25.90 -36.36
CA ARG A 466 85.57 -25.60 -37.49
C ARG A 466 86.56 -26.74 -37.64
N LEU A 467 87.05 -26.95 -38.87
CA LEU A 467 87.95 -28.05 -39.21
C LEU A 467 89.31 -27.49 -39.64
N CYS A 468 90.39 -28.23 -39.38
CA CYS A 468 91.76 -27.83 -39.74
C CYS A 468 92.06 -28.25 -41.20
N ASN A 469 91.38 -27.60 -42.16
CA ASN A 469 91.42 -27.99 -43.57
C ASN A 469 91.49 -26.82 -44.59
N SER A 470 91.68 -25.58 -44.14
CA SER A 470 91.81 -24.40 -45.01
C SER A 470 93.12 -23.64 -44.73
N PRO A 471 94.29 -24.12 -45.20
CA PRO A 471 94.52 -25.39 -45.91
C PRO A 471 94.75 -26.57 -44.95
N VAL A 472 94.70 -27.81 -45.47
CA VAL A 472 95.17 -28.99 -44.72
C VAL A 472 96.70 -28.96 -44.55
N PRO A 473 97.25 -29.33 -43.38
CA PRO A 473 98.70 -29.42 -43.19
C PRO A 473 99.31 -30.54 -44.06
N GLN A 474 100.44 -30.26 -44.71
CA GLN A 474 101.18 -31.21 -45.56
C GLN A 474 102.68 -31.16 -45.23
N LEU A 475 103.42 -32.22 -45.58
CA LEU A 475 104.89 -32.32 -45.43
C LEU A 475 105.39 -31.95 -44.00
N ASN A 476 104.83 -32.60 -42.98
CA ASN A 476 105.07 -32.33 -41.55
C ASN A 476 104.84 -30.83 -41.17
N GLY A 477 103.87 -30.20 -41.81
CA GLY A 477 103.26 -28.94 -41.38
C GLY A 477 102.64 -29.04 -39.99
N LYS A 478 102.62 -27.94 -39.24
CA LYS A 478 102.00 -27.87 -37.92
C LYS A 478 100.48 -28.00 -38.03
N HIS A 479 99.87 -28.73 -37.09
CA HIS A 479 98.42 -28.72 -36.92
C HIS A 479 97.92 -27.35 -36.43
N CYS A 480 96.67 -27.03 -36.73
CA CYS A 480 96.03 -25.79 -36.29
C CYS A 480 95.96 -25.74 -34.75
N VAL A 481 96.28 -24.58 -34.16
CA VAL A 481 96.27 -24.38 -32.71
C VAL A 481 94.95 -23.73 -32.27
N GLY A 482 94.39 -24.20 -31.15
CA GLY A 482 93.12 -23.75 -30.56
C GLY A 482 91.98 -24.77 -30.74
N GLU A 483 90.81 -24.47 -30.17
CA GLU A 483 89.67 -25.39 -30.21
C GLU A 483 88.99 -25.46 -31.58
N GLY A 484 88.63 -26.67 -32.00
CA GLY A 484 87.81 -26.96 -33.19
C GLY A 484 86.30 -26.91 -32.92
N ARG A 485 85.89 -26.78 -31.65
CA ARG A 485 84.50 -26.67 -31.20
C ARG A 485 84.36 -25.53 -30.19
N GLU A 486 83.32 -24.72 -30.33
CA GLU A 486 83.00 -23.66 -29.37
C GLU A 486 81.54 -23.82 -28.92
N ASN A 487 81.29 -23.60 -27.63
CA ASN A 487 79.96 -23.64 -27.03
C ASN A 487 79.64 -22.28 -26.41
N LYS A 488 78.43 -21.74 -26.65
CA LYS A 488 77.94 -20.49 -26.07
C LYS A 488 76.63 -20.73 -25.33
N PRO A 489 76.42 -20.19 -24.11
CA PRO A 489 75.15 -20.33 -23.41
C PRO A 489 74.00 -19.63 -24.14
N CYS A 490 72.82 -20.25 -24.08
CA CYS A 490 71.55 -19.71 -24.56
C CYS A 490 70.49 -19.84 -23.46
N GLN A 491 69.62 -18.83 -23.36
CA GLN A 491 68.50 -18.81 -22.41
C GLN A 491 67.19 -18.85 -23.18
N LYS A 492 66.32 -19.80 -22.82
CA LYS A 492 64.93 -19.92 -23.27
C LYS A 492 63.99 -19.68 -22.08
N ASP A 493 62.70 -19.57 -22.37
CA ASP A 493 61.66 -19.33 -21.37
C ASP A 493 61.68 -20.40 -20.25
N PRO A 494 61.24 -20.08 -19.02
CA PRO A 494 61.29 -21.00 -17.90
C PRO A 494 60.53 -22.31 -18.18
N CYS A 495 61.10 -23.44 -17.77
CA CYS A 495 60.46 -24.74 -18.02
C CYS A 495 59.19 -24.95 -17.20
N PRO A 496 58.18 -25.67 -17.74
CA PRO A 496 56.94 -26.00 -17.05
C PRO A 496 57.18 -26.80 -15.76
N ILE A 497 56.67 -26.27 -14.65
CA ILE A 497 56.63 -26.95 -13.34
C ILE A 497 55.24 -27.56 -13.20
N ASN A 498 55.14 -28.88 -13.24
CA ASN A 498 53.88 -29.60 -13.05
C ASN A 498 53.41 -29.49 -11.59
N GLY A 499 52.10 -29.40 -11.38
CA GLY A 499 51.52 -29.38 -10.04
C GLY A 499 51.59 -30.74 -9.35
N GLN A 500 51.76 -30.72 -8.02
CA GLN A 500 51.55 -31.89 -7.17
C GLN A 500 50.64 -31.53 -5.98
N TRP A 501 49.93 -32.54 -5.49
CA TRP A 501 48.99 -32.39 -4.39
C TRP A 501 49.69 -32.09 -3.07
N GLY A 502 49.16 -31.11 -2.33
CA GLY A 502 49.42 -30.95 -0.91
C GLY A 502 48.78 -32.08 -0.08
N PRO A 503 49.00 -32.07 1.25
CA PRO A 503 48.36 -33.01 2.15
C PRO A 503 46.82 -32.85 2.10
N TRP A 504 46.11 -33.95 2.35
CA TRP A 504 44.67 -33.93 2.59
C TRP A 504 44.35 -33.14 3.86
N SER A 505 43.21 -32.46 3.87
CA SER A 505 42.58 -31.97 5.09
C SER A 505 42.27 -33.12 6.06
N PRO A 506 42.04 -32.82 7.35
CA PRO A 506 41.23 -33.68 8.20
C PRO A 506 39.90 -34.02 7.54
N TRP A 507 39.29 -35.14 7.96
CA TRP A 507 37.91 -35.43 7.58
C TRP A 507 36.95 -34.50 8.32
N ASP A 508 35.92 -34.05 7.61
CA ASP A 508 34.78 -33.33 8.18
C ASP A 508 34.00 -34.22 9.16
N ILE A 509 33.12 -33.59 9.94
CA ILE A 509 32.12 -34.32 10.73
C ILE A 509 31.17 -35.14 9.82
N CYS A 510 30.65 -36.25 10.32
CA CYS A 510 29.72 -37.08 9.56
C CYS A 510 28.39 -36.34 9.32
N SER A 511 27.83 -36.42 8.11
CA SER A 511 26.60 -35.70 7.74
C SER A 511 25.36 -36.08 8.57
N VAL A 512 25.33 -37.28 9.16
CA VAL A 512 24.28 -37.75 10.08
C VAL A 512 24.91 -38.59 11.20
N THR A 513 24.24 -38.68 12.35
CA THR A 513 24.71 -39.36 13.57
C THR A 513 24.46 -40.88 13.58
N CYS A 514 23.50 -41.36 12.79
CA CYS A 514 23.15 -42.77 12.59
C CYS A 514 22.61 -42.95 11.14
N GLY A 515 22.30 -44.17 10.72
CA GLY A 515 21.67 -44.47 9.42
C GLY A 515 22.60 -44.39 8.20
N GLY A 516 23.90 -44.17 8.38
CA GLY A 516 24.88 -44.08 7.30
C GLY A 516 25.03 -42.67 6.73
N GLY A 517 25.95 -41.88 7.30
CA GLY A 517 26.31 -40.55 6.79
C GLY A 517 27.55 -40.54 5.92
N VAL A 518 27.84 -39.40 5.31
CA VAL A 518 29.04 -39.16 4.51
C VAL A 518 29.87 -38.06 5.17
N GLN A 519 31.17 -38.30 5.29
CA GLN A 519 32.16 -37.28 5.63
C GLN A 519 33.10 -37.07 4.44
N LYS A 520 33.54 -35.83 4.23
CA LYS A 520 34.40 -35.44 3.12
C LYS A 520 35.76 -34.95 3.62
N ARG A 521 36.72 -34.87 2.71
CA ARG A 521 38.01 -34.20 2.89
C ARG A 521 38.51 -33.69 1.54
N GLU A 522 39.34 -32.67 1.56
CA GLU A 522 39.83 -32.02 0.33
C GLU A 522 41.36 -31.88 0.36
N ARG A 523 41.96 -31.72 -0.83
CA ARG A 523 43.39 -31.44 -1.00
C ARG A 523 43.60 -30.37 -2.07
N LEU A 524 44.62 -29.55 -1.89
CA LEU A 524 44.94 -28.45 -2.80
C LEU A 524 46.13 -28.80 -3.69
N CYS A 525 46.08 -28.40 -4.97
CA CYS A 525 47.16 -28.61 -5.95
C CYS A 525 48.26 -27.54 -5.78
N ASN A 526 48.98 -27.59 -4.65
CA ASN A 526 49.84 -26.50 -4.19
C ASN A 526 51.28 -26.89 -3.80
N ASN A 527 51.68 -28.17 -3.87
CA ASN A 527 52.95 -28.65 -3.31
C ASN A 527 53.83 -29.45 -4.32
N PRO A 528 54.34 -28.84 -5.40
CA PRO A 528 54.24 -27.42 -5.75
C PRO A 528 53.00 -27.09 -6.58
N LYS A 529 52.63 -25.81 -6.65
CA LYS A 529 51.61 -25.31 -7.59
C LYS A 529 52.13 -25.37 -9.04
N PRO A 530 51.28 -25.65 -10.05
CA PRO A 530 51.69 -25.58 -11.46
C PRO A 530 52.21 -24.18 -11.83
N GLN A 531 53.30 -24.10 -12.57
CA GLN A 531 53.88 -22.83 -13.08
C GLN A 531 54.45 -23.02 -14.48
N PHE A 532 54.61 -21.91 -15.23
CA PHE A 532 55.23 -21.87 -16.56
C PHE A 532 54.64 -22.87 -17.58
N GLY A 533 53.32 -23.10 -17.54
CA GLY A 533 52.63 -24.04 -18.44
C GLY A 533 52.68 -25.51 -18.02
N GLY A 534 53.10 -25.82 -16.78
CA GLY A 534 53.07 -27.18 -16.25
C GLY A 534 51.66 -27.74 -16.07
N LYS A 535 51.55 -29.07 -16.15
CA LYS A 535 50.28 -29.80 -16.05
C LYS A 535 49.65 -29.64 -14.67
N ALA A 536 48.32 -29.59 -14.63
CA ALA A 536 47.55 -29.65 -13.39
C ALA A 536 47.74 -31.00 -12.66
N CYS A 537 47.43 -31.04 -11.37
CA CYS A 537 47.49 -32.25 -10.58
C CYS A 537 46.49 -33.31 -11.09
N LEU A 538 46.91 -34.58 -11.12
CA LEU A 538 46.10 -35.71 -11.58
C LEU A 538 45.39 -36.40 -10.39
N GLY A 539 44.12 -36.76 -10.57
CA GLY A 539 43.24 -37.36 -9.55
C GLY A 539 42.33 -36.34 -8.87
N ASP A 540 41.39 -36.80 -8.04
CA ASP A 540 40.34 -35.94 -7.49
C ASP A 540 40.84 -35.01 -6.38
N ASN A 541 40.28 -33.80 -6.29
CA ASN A 541 40.58 -32.84 -5.23
C ASN A 541 39.78 -33.09 -3.93
N ALA A 542 38.71 -33.87 -4.01
CA ALA A 542 37.85 -34.24 -2.89
C ALA A 542 37.74 -35.78 -2.77
N ASP A 543 37.60 -36.26 -1.54
CA ASP A 543 37.40 -37.67 -1.20
C ASP A 543 36.27 -37.78 -0.16
N SER A 544 35.48 -38.86 -0.21
CA SER A 544 34.27 -39.03 0.58
C SER A 544 34.12 -40.46 1.08
N ARG A 545 33.83 -40.64 2.38
CA ARG A 545 33.63 -41.97 2.98
C ARG A 545 32.35 -42.04 3.82
N ILE A 546 31.78 -43.24 3.91
CA ILE A 546 30.60 -43.54 4.73
C ILE A 546 31.01 -43.69 6.20
N CYS A 547 30.21 -43.12 7.09
CA CYS A 547 30.34 -43.16 8.54
C CYS A 547 29.00 -43.45 9.23
N ASN A 548 29.01 -43.71 10.54
CA ASN A 548 27.82 -43.87 11.37
C ASN A 548 26.81 -44.90 10.84
N LYS A 549 27.30 -46.11 10.53
CA LYS A 549 26.55 -47.26 9.99
C LYS A 549 25.67 -48.00 11.02
N GLN A 550 25.35 -47.36 12.15
CA GLN A 550 24.41 -47.94 13.12
C GLN A 550 23.00 -47.51 12.74
N ASP A 551 22.03 -48.42 12.76
CA ASP A 551 20.65 -48.07 12.46
C ASP A 551 20.12 -47.03 13.47
N CYS A 552 19.34 -46.07 12.99
CA CYS A 552 18.74 -45.07 13.86
C CYS A 552 17.58 -45.69 14.67
N PRO A 553 17.39 -45.31 15.95
CA PRO A 553 16.14 -45.62 16.64
C PRO A 553 14.97 -44.97 15.90
N ILE A 554 13.93 -45.75 15.62
CA ILE A 554 12.72 -45.28 14.95
C ILE A 554 11.78 -44.72 16.02
N ASP A 555 11.83 -43.41 16.24
CA ASP A 555 10.80 -42.71 16.99
C ASP A 555 9.61 -42.42 16.05
N GLY A 556 8.50 -43.13 16.26
CA GLY A 556 7.31 -43.07 15.41
C GLY A 556 6.69 -41.66 15.30
N CYS A 557 6.92 -40.78 16.28
CA CYS A 557 6.36 -39.43 16.27
C CYS A 557 7.08 -38.46 15.32
N LEU A 558 8.30 -38.75 14.83
CA LEU A 558 8.95 -37.92 13.80
C LEU A 558 8.17 -37.87 12.48
N SER A 559 7.25 -38.82 12.24
CA SER A 559 6.38 -38.82 11.08
C SER A 559 5.22 -37.80 11.17
N ASN A 560 5.08 -37.09 12.30
CA ASN A 560 3.93 -36.25 12.66
C ASN A 560 2.57 -36.93 12.38
N PRO A 561 2.31 -38.11 12.97
CA PRO A 561 1.14 -38.91 12.65
C PRO A 561 -0.16 -38.45 13.34
N CYS A 562 -0.06 -37.50 14.28
CA CYS A 562 -1.19 -36.92 15.00
C CYS A 562 -1.62 -35.60 14.38
N PHE A 563 -2.88 -35.23 14.61
CA PHE A 563 -3.43 -33.94 14.16
C PHE A 563 -2.64 -32.76 14.76
N ALA A 564 -2.58 -31.64 14.03
CA ALA A 564 -1.80 -30.47 14.43
C ALA A 564 -2.21 -29.96 15.82
N GLY A 565 -1.23 -29.88 16.74
CA GLY A 565 -1.45 -29.48 18.13
C GLY A 565 -1.84 -30.62 19.09
N VAL A 566 -2.03 -31.85 18.60
CA VAL A 566 -2.21 -33.04 19.46
C VAL A 566 -0.86 -33.57 19.93
N THR A 567 -0.79 -33.98 21.20
CA THR A 567 0.42 -34.62 21.75
C THR A 567 0.62 -36.01 21.15
N CYS A 568 1.73 -36.22 20.46
CA CYS A 568 2.18 -37.55 20.02
C CYS A 568 3.06 -38.18 21.12
N THR A 569 2.82 -39.46 21.41
CA THR A 569 3.63 -40.29 22.30
C THR A 569 4.16 -41.48 21.52
N SER A 570 5.48 -41.66 21.49
CA SER A 570 6.15 -42.79 20.83
C SER A 570 6.68 -43.78 21.86
N PHE A 571 6.82 -45.04 21.43
CA PHE A 571 7.28 -46.15 22.24
C PHE A 571 8.58 -46.75 21.67
N ASP A 572 9.33 -47.46 22.51
CA ASP A 572 10.65 -48.02 22.15
C ASP A 572 10.61 -49.07 21.02
N ASP A 573 9.42 -49.56 20.64
CA ASP A 573 9.19 -50.46 19.51
C ASP A 573 8.90 -49.73 18.18
N GLY A 574 8.88 -48.40 18.19
CA GLY A 574 8.57 -47.53 17.05
C GLY A 574 7.08 -47.31 16.81
N SER A 575 6.20 -47.86 17.65
CA SER A 575 4.77 -47.51 17.64
C SER A 575 4.54 -46.11 18.24
N TRP A 576 3.35 -45.56 17.99
CA TRP A 576 2.95 -44.24 18.48
C TRP A 576 1.46 -44.18 18.82
N GLN A 577 1.09 -43.26 19.69
CA GLN A 577 -0.28 -42.96 20.09
C GLN A 577 -0.49 -41.44 20.20
N CYS A 578 -1.64 -40.97 19.73
CA CYS A 578 -2.07 -39.58 19.84
C CYS A 578 -2.91 -39.32 21.10
N GLY A 579 -2.76 -38.14 21.67
CA GLY A 579 -3.60 -37.61 22.75
C GLY A 579 -4.99 -37.15 22.26
N ALA A 580 -5.69 -36.40 23.09
CA ALA A 580 -6.98 -35.81 22.73
C ALA A 580 -6.83 -34.69 21.67
N CYS A 581 -7.87 -34.48 20.86
CA CYS A 581 -7.93 -33.35 19.93
C CYS A 581 -7.85 -31.99 20.66
N PRO A 582 -7.36 -30.93 19.98
CA PRO A 582 -7.29 -29.59 20.57
C PRO A 582 -8.68 -29.03 20.87
N THR A 583 -8.76 -28.04 21.76
CA THR A 583 -9.99 -27.30 22.06
C THR A 583 -10.61 -26.73 20.78
N GLY A 584 -11.90 -27.01 20.57
CA GLY A 584 -12.65 -26.70 19.33
C GLY A 584 -12.74 -27.88 18.34
N TYR A 585 -12.03 -28.98 18.57
CA TYR A 585 -12.08 -30.17 17.74
C TYR A 585 -12.59 -31.41 18.51
N ARG A 586 -13.23 -32.33 17.77
CA ARG A 586 -13.67 -33.66 18.25
C ARG A 586 -13.06 -34.74 17.36
N GLY A 587 -12.62 -35.84 17.95
CA GLY A 587 -11.98 -36.92 17.19
C GLY A 587 -11.12 -37.84 18.06
N ASN A 588 -10.23 -38.60 17.43
CA ASN A 588 -9.38 -39.62 18.06
C ASN A 588 -7.90 -39.19 18.22
N GLY A 589 -7.57 -37.93 17.92
CA GLY A 589 -6.20 -37.39 17.97
C GLY A 589 -5.38 -37.56 16.68
N VAL A 590 -5.79 -38.48 15.79
CA VAL A 590 -5.25 -38.62 14.43
C VAL A 590 -6.13 -37.84 13.46
N GLU A 591 -7.42 -38.14 13.48
CA GLU A 591 -8.47 -37.40 12.80
C GLU A 591 -9.21 -36.56 13.84
N CYS A 592 -9.15 -35.23 13.67
CA CYS A 592 -9.84 -34.26 14.49
C CYS A 592 -10.66 -33.37 13.56
N THR A 593 -11.98 -33.36 13.72
CA THR A 593 -12.90 -32.51 12.97
C THR A 593 -13.35 -31.35 13.84
N ASP A 594 -13.57 -30.19 13.23
CA ASP A 594 -14.10 -29.01 13.90
C ASP A 594 -15.46 -29.30 14.58
N VAL A 595 -15.74 -28.59 15.69
CA VAL A 595 -16.96 -28.73 16.47
C VAL A 595 -17.84 -27.51 16.25
N ASP A 596 -18.97 -27.72 15.59
CA ASP A 596 -19.95 -26.66 15.38
C ASP A 596 -20.67 -26.26 16.68
N GLU A 597 -20.08 -25.31 17.41
CA GLU A 597 -20.65 -24.85 18.69
C GLU A 597 -21.93 -24.03 18.49
N CYS A 598 -22.14 -23.45 17.31
CA CYS A 598 -23.39 -22.80 16.94
C CYS A 598 -24.56 -23.80 16.85
N LYS A 599 -24.30 -25.05 16.49
CA LYS A 599 -25.27 -26.16 16.53
C LYS A 599 -25.38 -26.78 17.93
N GLU A 600 -24.27 -26.97 18.64
CA GLU A 600 -24.27 -27.60 19.97
C GLU A 600 -24.79 -26.67 21.09
N VAL A 601 -24.74 -25.34 20.90
CA VAL A 601 -25.21 -24.31 21.83
C VAL A 601 -26.03 -23.23 21.08
N PRO A 602 -27.28 -23.53 20.68
CA PRO A 602 -28.12 -22.64 19.85
C PRO A 602 -28.65 -21.39 20.57
N ASP A 603 -28.27 -21.19 21.84
CA ASP A 603 -28.56 -20.00 22.65
C ASP A 603 -27.28 -19.25 23.08
N ALA A 604 -26.14 -19.55 22.45
CA ALA A 604 -24.89 -18.79 22.62
C ALA A 604 -25.02 -17.37 22.05
N CYS A 605 -25.69 -17.22 20.90
CA CYS A 605 -25.84 -15.93 20.22
C CYS A 605 -27.30 -15.47 20.15
N PHE A 606 -27.51 -14.16 19.98
CA PHE A 606 -28.83 -13.56 20.02
C PHE A 606 -29.70 -14.01 18.84
N ASN A 607 -30.91 -14.48 19.14
CA ASN A 607 -31.86 -14.92 18.13
C ASN A 607 -32.90 -13.81 17.88
N LEU A 608 -32.96 -13.34 16.63
CA LEU A 608 -33.99 -12.40 16.17
C LEU A 608 -34.90 -13.10 15.17
N ASN A 609 -36.20 -13.14 15.46
CA ASN A 609 -37.25 -13.71 14.58
C ASN A 609 -36.99 -15.16 14.11
N GLY A 610 -36.31 -15.97 14.94
CA GLY A 610 -35.98 -17.37 14.65
C GLY A 610 -34.62 -17.56 13.98
N VAL A 611 -33.93 -16.48 13.57
CA VAL A 611 -32.59 -16.56 12.98
C VAL A 611 -31.53 -16.55 14.08
N HIS A 612 -30.83 -17.68 14.25
CA HIS A 612 -29.67 -17.77 15.14
C HIS A 612 -28.47 -17.04 14.51
N ARG A 613 -27.94 -16.02 15.20
CA ARG A 613 -26.89 -15.12 14.70
C ARG A 613 -25.49 -15.57 15.12
N CYS A 614 -25.17 -16.84 14.90
CA CYS A 614 -23.90 -17.48 15.25
C CYS A 614 -23.19 -17.98 13.99
N GLU A 615 -21.90 -17.69 13.87
CA GLU A 615 -21.02 -18.20 12.81
C GLU A 615 -20.02 -19.18 13.40
N ASN A 616 -19.95 -20.38 12.81
CA ASN A 616 -18.96 -21.37 13.16
C ASN A 616 -17.63 -21.07 12.46
N THR A 617 -16.51 -21.32 13.14
CA THR A 617 -15.15 -21.01 12.68
C THR A 617 -14.23 -22.19 12.95
N GLU A 618 -13.17 -22.39 12.16
CA GLU A 618 -12.24 -23.50 12.37
C GLU A 618 -10.94 -22.99 13.05
N PRO A 619 -10.76 -23.09 14.39
CA PRO A 619 -11.69 -23.60 15.41
C PRO A 619 -12.42 -22.53 16.22
N GLY A 620 -13.66 -22.84 16.61
CA GLY A 620 -14.47 -22.09 17.56
C GLY A 620 -15.74 -21.50 16.97
N TYR A 621 -16.34 -20.54 17.68
CA TYR A 621 -17.51 -19.81 17.21
C TYR A 621 -17.38 -18.31 17.44
N ASN A 622 -18.14 -17.55 16.65
CA ASN A 622 -18.28 -16.10 16.75
C ASN A 622 -19.75 -15.72 16.67
N CYS A 623 -20.25 -14.95 17.62
CA CYS A 623 -21.56 -14.31 17.47
C CYS A 623 -21.45 -13.13 16.49
N LEU A 624 -22.43 -12.97 15.61
CA LEU A 624 -22.58 -11.75 14.85
C LEU A 624 -22.90 -10.56 15.78
N PRO A 625 -22.63 -9.31 15.35
CA PRO A 625 -23.07 -8.15 16.12
C PRO A 625 -24.60 -8.14 16.30
N CYS A 626 -25.04 -7.50 17.38
CA CYS A 626 -26.44 -7.25 17.65
C CYS A 626 -27.12 -6.58 16.43
N PRO A 627 -28.38 -6.92 16.14
CA PRO A 627 -29.10 -6.36 15.01
C PRO A 627 -29.24 -4.83 15.13
N PRO A 628 -29.50 -4.10 14.02
CA PRO A 628 -29.82 -2.68 14.08
C PRO A 628 -30.89 -2.38 15.13
N GLN A 629 -30.79 -1.20 15.76
CA GLN A 629 -31.63 -0.77 16.89
C GLN A 629 -31.41 -1.54 18.21
N TYR A 630 -30.44 -2.47 18.27
CA TYR A 630 -30.03 -3.14 19.51
C TYR A 630 -28.53 -2.91 19.80
N THR A 631 -28.19 -2.82 21.09
CA THR A 631 -26.82 -2.71 21.61
C THR A 631 -26.53 -3.91 22.51
N GLY A 632 -25.29 -4.41 22.54
CA GLY A 632 -24.98 -5.58 23.38
C GLY A 632 -23.55 -6.07 23.24
N THR A 633 -23.27 -7.20 23.89
CA THR A 633 -21.98 -7.89 23.78
C THR A 633 -21.85 -8.62 22.44
N GLN A 634 -20.62 -8.95 22.05
CA GLN A 634 -20.34 -9.86 20.92
C GLN A 634 -19.39 -10.97 21.41
N PRO A 635 -19.93 -12.09 21.92
CA PRO A 635 -19.12 -13.21 22.37
C PRO A 635 -18.44 -13.96 21.23
N PHE A 636 -17.28 -14.51 21.54
CA PHE A 636 -16.55 -15.48 20.75
C PHE A 636 -15.90 -16.50 21.69
N GLY A 637 -15.55 -17.67 21.19
CA GLY A 637 -14.90 -18.72 21.98
C GLY A 637 -14.38 -19.85 21.12
N LYS A 638 -13.70 -20.83 21.73
CA LYS A 638 -13.11 -21.98 21.03
C LYS A 638 -13.64 -23.32 21.55
N SER A 639 -14.72 -23.28 22.34
CA SER A 639 -15.28 -24.47 22.95
C SER A 639 -16.76 -24.31 23.27
N ILE A 640 -17.44 -25.45 23.35
CA ILE A 640 -18.81 -25.59 23.90
C ILE A 640 -18.91 -25.03 25.33
N VAL A 641 -17.82 -25.00 26.10
CA VAL A 641 -17.79 -24.44 27.46
C VAL A 641 -17.84 -22.92 27.40
N ASP A 642 -17.06 -22.30 26.53
CA ASP A 642 -17.07 -20.86 26.30
C ASP A 642 -18.43 -20.40 25.77
N ALA A 643 -19.01 -21.14 24.83
CA ALA A 643 -20.35 -20.90 24.27
C ALA A 643 -21.47 -20.95 25.33
N LYS A 644 -21.33 -21.80 26.36
CA LYS A 644 -22.30 -21.88 27.46
C LYS A 644 -22.11 -20.78 28.51
N ALA A 645 -20.87 -20.33 28.72
CA ALA A 645 -20.53 -19.31 29.70
C ALA A 645 -20.83 -17.88 29.19
N ASN A 646 -20.45 -17.58 27.96
CA ASN A 646 -20.44 -16.22 27.41
C ASN A 646 -21.58 -16.03 26.40
N LYS A 647 -22.83 -15.98 26.88
CA LYS A 647 -24.00 -15.79 26.02
C LYS A 647 -24.18 -14.34 25.59
N GLN A 648 -24.63 -14.13 24.35
CA GLN A 648 -24.89 -12.82 23.80
C GLN A 648 -26.17 -12.21 24.39
N VAL A 649 -26.08 -10.98 24.86
CA VAL A 649 -27.23 -10.20 25.32
C VAL A 649 -27.32 -8.92 24.49
N CYS A 650 -28.39 -8.80 23.71
CA CYS A 650 -28.72 -7.60 22.94
C CYS A 650 -29.96 -6.93 23.56
N ILE A 651 -29.81 -5.68 23.98
CA ILE A 651 -30.89 -4.84 24.51
C ILE A 651 -31.33 -3.80 23.47
N PRO A 652 -32.62 -3.41 23.41
CA PRO A 652 -33.07 -2.33 22.53
C PRO A 652 -32.33 -1.02 22.87
N ARG A 653 -31.73 -0.37 21.87
CA ARG A 653 -30.99 0.88 22.01
C ARG A 653 -31.97 2.04 22.27
N ASN A 654 -31.68 2.90 23.23
CA ASN A 654 -32.47 4.11 23.49
C ASN A 654 -31.53 5.30 23.71
N PRO A 655 -31.18 6.05 22.65
CA PRO A 655 -30.21 7.15 22.74
C PRO A 655 -30.54 8.22 23.79
N CYS A 656 -31.81 8.38 24.17
CA CYS A 656 -32.24 9.31 25.21
C CYS A 656 -31.97 8.81 26.64
N LEU A 657 -32.09 7.49 26.90
CA LEU A 657 -31.77 6.90 28.20
C LEU A 657 -30.29 6.55 28.32
N ASP A 658 -29.67 6.11 27.22
CA ASP A 658 -28.26 5.74 27.13
C ASP A 658 -27.33 6.98 27.19
N GLY A 659 -27.88 8.20 27.08
CA GLY A 659 -27.12 9.45 27.06
C GLY A 659 -26.28 9.64 25.80
N THR A 660 -26.52 8.85 24.74
CA THR A 660 -25.73 8.86 23.49
C THR A 660 -26.31 9.76 22.41
N HIS A 661 -27.27 10.63 22.73
CA HIS A 661 -27.87 11.56 21.79
C HIS A 661 -26.98 12.79 21.55
N ASN A 662 -27.15 13.45 20.41
CA ASN A 662 -26.45 14.68 20.02
C ASN A 662 -27.28 15.96 20.23
N CYS A 663 -28.44 15.88 20.91
CA CYS A 663 -29.26 17.05 21.23
C CYS A 663 -28.51 18.11 22.04
N ASN A 664 -28.84 19.38 21.82
CA ASN A 664 -28.29 20.52 22.54
C ASN A 664 -28.46 20.38 24.07
N LYS A 665 -27.59 21.01 24.86
CA LYS A 665 -27.80 21.21 26.32
C LYS A 665 -29.15 21.87 26.63
N ASN A 666 -29.60 22.76 25.73
CA ASN A 666 -30.86 23.50 25.82
C ASN A 666 -32.00 22.78 25.07
N ALA A 667 -31.80 21.53 24.66
CA ALA A 667 -32.81 20.68 24.05
C ALA A 667 -33.18 19.48 24.95
N LYS A 668 -34.25 18.81 24.56
CA LYS A 668 -34.76 17.57 25.14
C LYS A 668 -34.68 16.46 24.08
N CYS A 669 -34.05 15.35 24.44
CA CYS A 669 -34.12 14.12 23.64
C CYS A 669 -35.50 13.49 23.79
N ILE A 670 -36.16 13.21 22.67
CA ILE A 670 -37.48 12.58 22.62
C ILE A 670 -37.35 11.28 21.84
N TYR A 671 -37.51 10.16 22.54
CA TYR A 671 -37.51 8.83 21.96
C TYR A 671 -38.84 8.60 21.22
N LEU A 672 -38.75 8.38 19.90
CA LEU A 672 -39.90 8.23 19.01
C LEU A 672 -40.35 6.76 18.91
N GLY A 673 -39.44 5.83 19.17
CA GLY A 673 -39.72 4.39 19.23
C GLY A 673 -38.54 3.56 18.76
N LEU A 674 -38.67 2.24 18.89
CA LEU A 674 -37.63 1.32 18.39
C LEU A 674 -37.61 1.30 16.86
N TYR A 675 -38.79 1.30 16.26
CA TYR A 675 -39.01 1.13 14.82
C TYR A 675 -39.26 2.45 14.06
N SER A 676 -39.10 3.60 14.72
CA SER A 676 -39.19 4.91 14.03
C SER A 676 -37.86 5.25 13.38
N ASP A 677 -37.90 5.98 12.27
CA ASP A 677 -36.73 6.52 11.60
C ASP A 677 -36.89 8.06 11.51
N PRO A 678 -36.13 8.85 12.29
CA PRO A 678 -35.14 8.43 13.28
C PRO A 678 -35.75 7.82 14.57
N MET A 679 -34.93 7.10 15.35
CA MET A 679 -35.32 6.51 16.64
C MET A 679 -35.62 7.56 17.74
N PHE A 680 -35.05 8.74 17.61
CA PHE A 680 -35.25 9.88 18.51
C PHE A 680 -35.19 11.18 17.71
N ARG A 681 -35.73 12.26 18.26
CA ARG A 681 -35.49 13.63 17.81
C ARG A 681 -35.10 14.54 18.97
N CYS A 682 -34.61 15.72 18.63
CA CYS A 682 -34.26 16.76 19.57
C CYS A 682 -35.22 17.93 19.40
N GLU A 683 -35.77 18.46 20.50
CA GLU A 683 -36.58 19.68 20.50
C GLU A 683 -35.95 20.66 21.49
N CYS A 684 -35.82 21.94 21.12
CA CYS A 684 -35.36 22.96 22.06
C CYS A 684 -36.35 23.11 23.24
N LYS A 685 -35.83 23.46 24.41
CA LYS A 685 -36.65 23.72 25.61
C LYS A 685 -37.30 25.10 25.48
N PRO A 686 -38.47 25.34 26.11
CA PRO A 686 -39.06 26.69 26.17
C PRO A 686 -38.03 27.74 26.63
N GLY A 687 -38.00 28.88 25.94
CA GLY A 687 -36.96 29.92 26.03
C GLY A 687 -35.82 29.73 25.02
N TYR A 688 -35.94 28.75 24.12
CA TYR A 688 -34.96 28.48 23.06
C TYR A 688 -35.63 27.94 21.79
N ALA A 689 -35.20 28.47 20.65
CA ALA A 689 -35.60 28.04 19.31
C ALA A 689 -34.42 27.44 18.53
N GLY A 690 -34.70 26.58 17.55
CA GLY A 690 -33.68 25.89 16.75
C GLY A 690 -34.08 24.48 16.30
N ASN A 691 -33.17 23.79 15.63
CA ASN A 691 -33.37 22.41 15.15
C ASN A 691 -33.15 21.33 16.24
N GLY A 692 -33.04 21.72 17.52
CA GLY A 692 -32.80 20.82 18.65
C GLY A 692 -31.37 20.30 18.82
N ILE A 693 -30.54 20.37 17.78
CA ILE A 693 -29.08 20.14 17.87
C ILE A 693 -28.40 21.49 18.18
N ILE A 694 -28.83 22.53 17.48
CA ILE A 694 -28.53 23.93 17.76
C ILE A 694 -29.80 24.56 18.34
N CYS A 695 -29.65 25.31 19.43
CA CYS A 695 -30.73 26.07 20.07
C CYS A 695 -30.19 27.44 20.48
N GLY A 696 -30.77 28.51 19.93
CA GLY A 696 -30.54 29.90 20.31
C GLY A 696 -31.63 30.41 21.27
N GLU A 697 -31.43 31.57 21.87
CA GLU A 697 -32.44 32.19 22.74
C GLU A 697 -33.66 32.65 21.93
N ASP A 698 -34.83 32.45 22.51
CA ASP A 698 -36.17 32.77 22.02
C ASP A 698 -36.87 33.41 23.23
N THR A 699 -37.17 34.70 23.13
CA THR A 699 -37.51 35.54 24.29
C THR A 699 -38.99 35.50 24.63
N ASP A 700 -39.84 35.39 23.61
CA ASP A 700 -41.28 35.56 23.69
C ASP A 700 -42.06 34.24 23.44
N LEU A 701 -41.34 33.17 23.10
CA LEU A 701 -41.78 31.77 23.05
C LEU A 701 -42.60 31.41 21.82
N ASP A 702 -42.40 32.13 20.71
CA ASP A 702 -43.07 31.89 19.45
C ASP A 702 -42.41 30.77 18.60
N GLY A 703 -41.16 30.42 18.93
CA GLY A 703 -40.36 29.40 18.26
C GLY A 703 -39.34 29.94 17.25
N TRP A 704 -39.11 31.24 17.14
CA TRP A 704 -38.04 31.83 16.33
C TRP A 704 -36.92 32.40 17.22
N PRO A 705 -35.65 32.21 16.85
CA PRO A 705 -34.54 32.69 17.66
C PRO A 705 -34.27 34.17 17.44
N ASN A 706 -33.91 34.87 18.52
CA ASN A 706 -33.53 36.30 18.53
C ASN A 706 -32.41 36.66 17.51
N GLU A 707 -31.62 35.68 17.09
CA GLU A 707 -30.48 35.79 16.16
C GLU A 707 -30.47 34.64 15.15
N ASN A 708 -29.92 34.87 13.95
CA ASN A 708 -29.74 33.81 12.94
C ASN A 708 -28.82 32.69 13.47
N LEU A 709 -29.28 31.44 13.41
CA LEU A 709 -28.54 30.27 13.86
C LEU A 709 -27.87 29.53 12.70
N THR A 710 -26.74 28.88 12.96
CA THR A 710 -25.99 28.11 11.96
C THR A 710 -26.58 26.72 11.68
N CYS A 711 -27.90 26.55 11.80
CA CYS A 711 -28.57 25.33 11.35
C CYS A 711 -28.46 25.22 9.83
N VAL A 712 -28.32 24.00 9.30
CA VAL A 712 -28.31 23.74 7.85
C VAL A 712 -29.59 24.28 7.19
N ASP A 713 -29.47 24.92 6.01
CA ASP A 713 -30.56 25.61 5.27
C ASP A 713 -31.80 24.75 4.92
N ASN A 714 -31.76 23.44 5.16
CA ASN A 714 -32.92 22.53 5.05
C ASN A 714 -33.74 22.41 6.34
N ALA A 715 -33.31 23.01 7.46
CA ALA A 715 -34.09 23.09 8.69
C ALA A 715 -35.30 24.00 8.44
N THR A 716 -36.49 23.41 8.36
CA THR A 716 -37.63 24.02 7.67
C THR A 716 -38.18 25.26 8.37
N TYR A 717 -38.05 25.34 9.70
CA TYR A 717 -38.48 26.45 10.57
C TYR A 717 -37.53 26.59 11.78
N HIS A 718 -37.61 27.70 12.52
CA HIS A 718 -36.95 27.94 13.83
C HIS A 718 -35.43 28.24 13.82
N CYS A 719 -34.81 28.60 12.69
CA CYS A 719 -33.36 28.86 12.62
C CYS A 719 -32.97 30.23 12.04
N LYS A 720 -33.92 30.99 11.48
CA LYS A 720 -33.72 32.37 11.05
C LYS A 720 -33.97 33.32 12.21
N LYS A 721 -33.36 34.50 12.16
CA LYS A 721 -33.66 35.59 13.10
C LYS A 721 -35.16 35.93 13.03
N ASP A 722 -35.78 35.95 14.19
CA ASP A 722 -37.08 36.53 14.49
C ASP A 722 -37.17 38.01 14.01
N ASN A 723 -38.30 38.40 13.40
CA ASN A 723 -38.53 39.75 12.88
C ASN A 723 -39.25 40.66 13.89
N CYS A 724 -39.88 40.11 14.93
CA CYS A 724 -40.46 40.82 16.07
C CYS A 724 -40.00 40.27 17.46
N PRO A 725 -38.71 40.36 17.85
CA PRO A 725 -38.10 39.60 18.98
C PRO A 725 -38.59 39.81 20.42
N ASN A 726 -39.73 40.47 20.62
CA ASN A 726 -40.37 40.72 21.90
C ASN A 726 -41.91 40.62 21.82
N LEU A 727 -42.47 40.15 20.69
CA LEU A 727 -43.91 40.07 20.43
C LEU A 727 -44.21 38.80 19.59
N PRO A 728 -44.83 37.76 20.19
CA PRO A 728 -44.93 36.45 19.55
C PRO A 728 -45.67 36.48 18.21
N ASN A 729 -44.97 36.17 17.12
CA ASN A 729 -45.53 36.18 15.75
C ASN A 729 -45.05 34.97 14.93
N SER A 730 -45.25 33.77 15.48
CA SER A 730 -44.70 32.48 14.99
C SER A 730 -44.88 32.12 13.50
N GLY A 731 -45.75 32.81 12.76
CA GLY A 731 -45.88 32.68 11.30
C GLY A 731 -44.78 33.43 10.51
N GLN A 732 -44.11 34.42 11.14
CA GLN A 732 -43.08 35.26 10.55
C GLN A 732 -43.57 36.01 9.30
N GLU A 733 -44.81 36.45 9.31
CA GLU A 733 -45.35 37.38 8.34
C GLU A 733 -44.50 38.67 8.30
N ASP A 734 -44.26 39.15 7.07
CA ASP A 734 -43.32 40.19 6.65
C ASP A 734 -43.72 40.55 5.20
N TYR A 735 -44.74 41.39 5.09
CA TYR A 735 -45.46 41.59 3.84
C TYR A 735 -44.61 42.33 2.79
N ASP A 736 -44.05 43.49 3.16
CA ASP A 736 -43.18 44.29 2.30
C ASP A 736 -41.72 43.78 2.15
N LYS A 737 -41.22 42.97 3.10
CA LYS A 737 -39.88 42.37 3.14
C LYS A 737 -38.75 43.34 3.50
N ASP A 738 -39.07 44.35 4.31
CA ASP A 738 -38.17 45.20 5.08
C ASP A 738 -37.33 44.39 6.09
N GLY A 739 -37.95 43.38 6.73
CA GLY A 739 -37.35 42.51 7.76
C GLY A 739 -37.71 42.86 9.20
N ILE A 740 -38.57 43.85 9.41
CA ILE A 740 -39.54 43.92 10.51
C ILE A 740 -40.70 42.96 10.15
N GLY A 741 -41.55 42.57 11.11
CA GLY A 741 -42.70 41.70 10.83
C GLY A 741 -44.01 42.41 11.10
N ASP A 742 -45.07 42.05 10.36
CA ASP A 742 -46.39 42.70 10.39
C ASP A 742 -46.96 42.86 11.82
N ALA A 743 -46.60 41.97 12.74
CA ALA A 743 -47.03 42.07 14.14
C ALA A 743 -46.44 43.27 14.90
N CYS A 744 -45.28 43.77 14.50
CA CYS A 744 -44.52 44.82 15.18
C CYS A 744 -44.03 45.96 14.27
N ASP A 745 -44.40 45.95 12.99
CA ASP A 745 -44.31 47.14 12.16
C ASP A 745 -45.41 48.16 12.54
N SER A 746 -45.49 49.21 11.75
CA SER A 746 -46.43 50.31 11.89
C SER A 746 -46.88 50.89 10.53
N ASP A 747 -46.52 50.22 9.43
CA ASP A 747 -46.70 50.59 8.01
C ASP A 747 -46.40 49.30 7.19
N ASP A 748 -47.23 48.27 7.32
CA ASP A 748 -47.01 46.86 6.89
C ASP A 748 -46.73 46.69 5.37
N ASP A 749 -47.06 47.69 4.55
CA ASP A 749 -46.81 47.72 3.11
C ASP A 749 -45.86 48.86 2.66
N ASN A 750 -45.30 49.61 3.62
CA ASN A 750 -44.37 50.72 3.47
C ASN A 750 -44.86 51.83 2.50
N ASP A 751 -46.16 52.14 2.52
CA ASP A 751 -46.77 53.20 1.70
C ASP A 751 -46.55 54.61 2.26
N GLY A 752 -46.33 54.72 3.57
CA GLY A 752 -46.15 55.98 4.31
C GLY A 752 -47.38 56.43 5.11
N ILE A 753 -48.43 55.62 5.16
CA ILE A 753 -49.61 55.75 6.01
C ILE A 753 -49.56 54.64 7.07
N PRO A 754 -49.56 54.97 8.39
CA PRO A 754 -49.55 53.93 9.41
C PRO A 754 -50.82 53.09 9.45
N ASP A 755 -50.71 51.79 9.74
CA ASP A 755 -51.81 50.80 9.65
C ASP A 755 -53.04 51.20 10.48
N ASP A 756 -52.83 51.91 11.60
CA ASP A 756 -53.93 52.41 12.47
C ASP A 756 -54.83 53.46 11.78
N ARG A 757 -54.44 53.89 10.58
CA ARG A 757 -55.05 54.92 9.74
C ARG A 757 -55.09 54.55 8.26
N ASP A 758 -54.67 53.35 7.90
CA ASP A 758 -54.67 52.85 6.53
C ASP A 758 -55.94 52.03 6.25
N ASN A 759 -56.64 52.32 5.15
CA ASN A 759 -57.79 51.54 4.70
C ASN A 759 -57.44 50.28 3.88
N CYS A 760 -56.15 50.04 3.60
CA CYS A 760 -55.56 48.85 3.01
C CYS A 760 -54.14 48.58 3.54
N ALA A 761 -53.94 48.40 4.84
CA ALA A 761 -52.62 48.19 5.48
C ALA A 761 -51.67 47.16 4.80
N PHE A 762 -52.19 46.21 4.02
CA PHE A 762 -51.39 45.23 3.26
C PHE A 762 -51.35 45.48 1.73
N ILE A 763 -51.79 46.62 1.18
CA ILE A 763 -51.85 46.86 -0.28
C ILE A 763 -51.57 48.33 -0.67
N TYR A 764 -50.26 48.65 -0.77
CA TYR A 764 -49.69 49.96 -1.10
C TYR A 764 -50.64 50.91 -1.83
N ASN A 765 -51.30 51.82 -1.14
CA ASN A 765 -52.32 52.72 -1.68
C ASN A 765 -52.27 54.17 -1.14
N PRO A 766 -51.17 54.96 -1.32
CA PRO A 766 -50.96 56.23 -0.59
C PRO A 766 -51.96 57.36 -0.89
N ALA A 767 -52.90 57.12 -1.80
CA ALA A 767 -54.02 57.98 -2.14
C ALA A 767 -55.25 57.75 -1.26
N GLN A 768 -55.33 56.61 -0.53
CA GLN A 768 -56.41 56.24 0.39
C GLN A 768 -57.79 56.46 -0.24
N TYR A 769 -57.99 55.90 -1.45
CA TYR A 769 -59.28 55.94 -2.14
C TYR A 769 -60.20 54.87 -1.55
N ASP A 770 -61.43 55.28 -1.27
CA ASP A 770 -62.54 54.50 -0.75
C ASP A 770 -63.80 55.13 -1.35
N LEU A 771 -64.51 54.37 -2.19
CA LEU A 771 -65.61 54.85 -3.00
C LEU A 771 -66.97 54.83 -2.27
N ASP A 772 -67.23 53.82 -1.44
CA ASP A 772 -68.54 53.58 -0.83
C ASP A 772 -68.61 53.81 0.69
N ARG A 773 -67.45 53.94 1.34
CA ARG A 773 -67.23 54.34 2.74
C ARG A 773 -67.57 53.27 3.76
N ASP A 774 -66.98 52.10 3.56
CA ASP A 774 -66.99 51.00 4.52
C ASP A 774 -65.68 50.90 5.35
N ASP A 775 -64.81 51.90 5.21
CA ASP A 775 -63.46 52.00 5.81
C ASP A 775 -62.42 51.00 5.21
N VAL A 776 -62.72 50.33 4.08
CA VAL A 776 -61.77 49.54 3.26
C VAL A 776 -61.45 50.30 1.96
N GLY A 777 -60.21 50.24 1.48
CA GLY A 777 -59.80 50.99 0.30
C GLY A 777 -60.01 50.25 -1.03
N ASP A 778 -60.26 51.01 -2.11
CA ASP A 778 -60.52 50.57 -3.50
C ASP A 778 -59.49 49.55 -4.08
N ARG A 779 -58.34 49.35 -3.42
CA ARG A 779 -57.27 48.43 -3.84
C ARG A 779 -57.29 47.06 -3.15
N CYS A 780 -57.78 46.99 -1.93
CA CYS A 780 -57.90 45.78 -1.14
C CYS A 780 -59.35 45.31 -1.01
N ASP A 781 -60.31 46.18 -1.31
CA ASP A 781 -61.73 45.86 -1.31
C ASP A 781 -62.09 44.83 -2.40
N ASN A 782 -62.63 43.68 -1.97
CA ASN A 782 -63.14 42.61 -2.82
C ASN A 782 -64.56 42.87 -3.36
N CYS A 783 -65.21 43.96 -2.95
CA CYS A 783 -66.47 44.47 -3.50
C CYS A 783 -66.53 46.02 -3.59
N PRO A 784 -65.72 46.69 -4.47
CA PRO A 784 -65.50 48.16 -4.60
C PRO A 784 -66.69 49.13 -4.74
N TYR A 785 -67.93 48.68 -4.59
CA TYR A 785 -69.17 49.43 -4.77
C TYR A 785 -70.26 49.06 -3.73
N ASN A 786 -69.95 48.20 -2.75
CA ASN A 786 -70.89 47.35 -2.04
C ASN A 786 -70.71 47.20 -0.50
N HIS A 787 -70.13 48.17 0.20
CA HIS A 787 -69.95 48.29 1.67
C HIS A 787 -69.98 46.97 2.45
N ASN A 788 -68.79 46.43 2.70
CA ASN A 788 -68.54 45.16 3.36
C ASN A 788 -67.21 45.19 4.15
N PRO A 789 -67.18 45.88 5.32
CA PRO A 789 -65.96 46.05 6.12
C PRO A 789 -65.35 44.74 6.65
N ASP A 790 -66.09 43.63 6.58
CA ASP A 790 -65.65 42.30 6.97
C ASP A 790 -64.96 41.54 5.84
N GLN A 791 -65.03 42.02 4.60
CA GLN A 791 -64.32 41.50 3.42
C GLN A 791 -64.46 39.98 3.25
N ALA A 792 -65.60 39.42 3.65
CA ALA A 792 -65.86 37.99 3.60
C ALA A 792 -65.87 37.49 2.14
N ASP A 793 -65.11 36.43 1.88
CA ASP A 793 -65.01 35.72 0.60
C ASP A 793 -65.06 34.22 0.92
N THR A 794 -66.22 33.60 0.71
CA THR A 794 -66.50 32.22 1.15
C THR A 794 -65.88 31.15 0.24
N ASP A 795 -65.70 31.41 -1.06
CA ASP A 795 -65.08 30.45 -2.00
C ASP A 795 -63.59 30.75 -2.29
N GLY A 796 -63.08 31.91 -1.84
CA GLY A 796 -61.69 32.33 -1.95
C GLY A 796 -61.30 32.81 -3.35
N ASN A 797 -62.26 33.29 -4.15
CA ASN A 797 -62.04 33.66 -5.54
C ASN A 797 -61.57 35.12 -5.74
N GLY A 798 -61.67 35.98 -4.71
CA GLY A 798 -61.32 37.41 -4.74
C GLY A 798 -62.49 38.37 -5.00
N GLU A 799 -63.73 37.87 -5.11
CA GLU A 799 -64.99 38.63 -5.14
C GLU A 799 -65.74 38.37 -3.82
N GLY A 800 -66.04 39.42 -3.06
CA GLY A 800 -66.65 39.26 -1.73
C GLY A 800 -68.12 38.82 -1.75
N ASP A 801 -68.56 38.20 -0.65
CA ASP A 801 -69.91 37.70 -0.40
C ASP A 801 -71.00 38.80 -0.57
N ALA A 802 -70.63 40.08 -0.42
CA ALA A 802 -71.54 41.23 -0.49
C ALA A 802 -71.90 41.65 -1.93
N CYS A 803 -71.06 41.32 -2.91
CA CYS A 803 -71.30 41.55 -4.33
C CYS A 803 -71.51 40.25 -5.12
N SER A 804 -71.03 39.11 -4.60
CA SER A 804 -71.27 37.79 -5.17
C SER A 804 -72.76 37.41 -5.19
N VAL A 805 -73.14 36.70 -6.25
CA VAL A 805 -74.47 36.10 -6.42
C VAL A 805 -74.51 34.60 -6.07
N ASP A 806 -73.34 33.99 -5.91
CA ASP A 806 -73.07 32.56 -5.75
C ASP A 806 -71.90 32.40 -4.75
N ILE A 807 -72.22 32.59 -3.46
CA ILE A 807 -71.24 32.82 -2.38
C ILE A 807 -70.27 31.65 -2.16
N ASP A 808 -70.71 30.40 -2.35
CA ASP A 808 -69.88 29.20 -2.20
C ASP A 808 -69.37 28.61 -3.53
N GLY A 809 -69.55 29.33 -4.64
CA GLY A 809 -69.04 28.96 -5.97
C GLY A 809 -69.60 27.63 -6.50
N ASP A 810 -70.73 27.17 -5.98
CA ASP A 810 -71.31 25.84 -6.23
C ASP A 810 -72.09 25.78 -7.56
N GLY A 811 -72.41 26.94 -8.14
CA GLY A 811 -73.22 27.11 -9.33
C GLY A 811 -74.70 27.40 -9.03
N SER A 812 -75.08 27.62 -7.77
CA SER A 812 -76.45 27.82 -7.31
C SER A 812 -76.61 29.13 -6.53
N PHE A 813 -77.32 30.10 -7.13
CA PHE A 813 -77.55 31.41 -6.52
C PHE A 813 -78.07 31.33 -5.07
N SER A 814 -77.40 32.06 -4.17
CA SER A 814 -77.69 32.10 -2.75
C SER A 814 -79.15 32.52 -2.47
N THR A 815 -79.79 31.93 -1.47
CA THR A 815 -81.28 31.94 -1.35
C THR A 815 -81.96 33.32 -1.22
N ASN A 816 -81.24 34.37 -0.80
CA ASN A 816 -81.74 35.76 -0.82
C ASN A 816 -81.95 36.26 -2.27
N SER A 817 -81.03 35.92 -3.18
CA SER A 817 -81.11 36.28 -4.60
C SER A 817 -82.33 35.66 -5.27
N PHE A 818 -82.74 34.46 -4.87
CA PHE A 818 -83.93 33.81 -5.44
C PHE A 818 -85.22 34.58 -5.12
N ILE A 819 -85.35 35.14 -3.92
CA ILE A 819 -86.50 35.98 -3.54
C ILE A 819 -86.46 37.32 -4.28
N GLN A 820 -85.28 37.96 -4.35
CA GLN A 820 -85.08 39.21 -5.08
C GLN A 820 -85.42 39.06 -6.58
N PHE A 821 -84.98 37.97 -7.21
CA PHE A 821 -85.20 37.69 -8.64
C PHE A 821 -86.67 37.36 -8.95
N VAL A 822 -87.34 36.60 -8.07
CA VAL A 822 -88.78 36.31 -8.18
C VAL A 822 -89.62 37.58 -7.98
N CYS A 823 -89.36 38.39 -6.95
CA CYS A 823 -90.11 39.63 -6.72
C CYS A 823 -89.90 40.64 -7.88
N THR A 824 -88.69 40.73 -8.43
CA THR A 824 -88.38 41.62 -9.57
C THR A 824 -89.06 41.17 -10.87
N ILE A 825 -89.12 39.87 -11.16
CA ILE A 825 -89.82 39.34 -12.36
C ILE A 825 -91.34 39.44 -12.23
N PHE A 826 -91.90 39.24 -11.03
CA PHE A 826 -93.35 39.23 -10.81
C PHE A 826 -93.93 40.57 -10.32
N ASN A 827 -93.09 41.59 -10.11
CA ASN A 827 -93.50 42.95 -9.73
C ASN A 827 -94.37 42.99 -8.45
N LEU A 828 -93.99 42.15 -7.48
CA LEU A 828 -94.63 42.06 -6.17
C LEU A 828 -93.86 42.95 -5.17
N PRO A 829 -94.55 43.67 -4.27
CA PRO A 829 -93.87 44.44 -3.23
C PRO A 829 -93.20 43.50 -2.22
N VAL A 830 -92.05 43.95 -1.70
CA VAL A 830 -91.33 43.34 -0.58
C VAL A 830 -92.17 43.43 0.71
#